data_AF-A0A6J5ED83-F1
#
_entry.id   AF-A0A6J5ED83-F1
#
_cell.length_a   1.000
_cell.length_b   1.000
_cell.length_c   1.000
_cell.angle_alpha   90.00
_cell.angle_beta   90.00
_cell.angle_gamma   90.00
#
_symmetry.space_group_name_H-M   'P 1'
#
loop_
_entity.id
_entity.type
_entity.pdbx_description
1 polymer ?
#
loop_
_entity_poly.entity_id
_entity_poly.type
_entity_poly.pdbx_seq_one_letter_code
_entity_poly.pdbx_strand_id
1 'polypeptide(L)'
;MDKLNRRRFLAFAAALSAVPTAHATQAGLGLDLLPAPDADDGLTFRVLAIHDVRDDLHTDVGTVADTCAISTATLHMIFAWLKAKDFRPVSVDQIIASRNGGPRLPPRAVLLTFDDAYSSQYTRAFPLLRQYDYPALIGVVTRWTDTPAGEPVRISHKSVMPPGYFMSWDNLREMADSGLVEIASHTHDLHHGALANPQGNELPAASAHLYYAELQRYETDDEYQARIHGDLGRSTALISAKTGVRVRSAVWPYGMYNQTLIEASQSLGMAVHFTLDDGPNTPDVPLTKIRRLLVSYDWDVGTLIGQMRSSRAYRGEHNPVERVVNVSLDELYDPDPAKSEDKLGRLLDRIKDLEPKSVYLKAFADPDGSGVARAVYFPSRHLPMRADLFNRVAWQLITRTGVQVYARMPLLSFALPADHPAAGRLVESAMDGARVPRLSPFDETARAAIREIYDDLTRYASFNGIVFGEDATLNEYEDVSAAAIDTYATWGLPRDIARIHASDALMQRWASGKTMHLTAFSRELAQRVRAYQGGGNVLTVRTLPAEAVFDADAERHFAQSLDVFVANYDFVALAAAPDRTAGAQAGREERASNSWLDSLAQTVLARPRAIGKTVFELPAVDPATGRPIASNLLRAQMKRLNAAGVVHLGYGPDNFAANQPDTAMLRDVMSVQSTLRSNQGMLG
;
A
#
# COMPACT_ATOMS: atom_id res chain seq x y z
N MET A 1 -2.87 69.68 19.58
CA MET A 1 -3.91 68.96 20.35
C MET A 1 -3.33 67.62 20.75
N ASP A 2 -2.27 67.59 21.54
CA ASP A 2 -2.15 67.86 22.98
C ASP A 2 -2.45 66.63 23.85
N LYS A 3 -1.43 66.32 24.65
CA LYS A 3 -1.41 65.33 25.73
C LYS A 3 -2.30 65.83 26.87
N LEU A 4 -2.88 64.90 27.62
CA LEU A 4 -3.08 64.87 29.09
C LEU A 4 -4.32 64.01 29.42
N ASN A 5 -4.43 63.28 30.52
CA ASN A 5 -3.46 62.76 31.47
C ASN A 5 -4.20 61.81 32.43
N ARG A 6 -3.44 60.82 32.92
CA ARG A 6 -3.35 60.41 34.32
C ARG A 6 -4.35 61.04 35.28
N ARG A 7 -5.35 60.27 35.74
CA ARG A 7 -5.83 60.33 37.15
C ARG A 7 -6.83 59.26 37.55
N ARG A 8 -7.32 58.41 36.63
CA ARG A 8 -8.30 57.37 36.97
C ARG A 8 -7.83 55.91 36.86
N PHE A 9 -6.63 55.65 36.33
CA PHE A 9 -6.12 54.27 36.18
C PHE A 9 -5.09 53.84 37.25
N LEU A 10 -4.61 54.77 38.08
CA LEU A 10 -3.55 54.53 39.08
C LEU A 10 -4.05 54.18 40.50
N ALA A 11 -5.35 53.97 40.68
CA ALA A 11 -5.93 53.59 41.98
C ALA A 11 -6.12 52.08 42.17
N PHE A 12 -5.71 51.24 41.21
CA PHE A 12 -5.88 49.78 41.31
C PHE A 12 -4.56 48.99 41.15
N ALA A 13 -3.41 49.69 41.09
CA ALA A 13 -2.09 49.09 40.82
C ALA A 13 -1.12 49.14 42.00
N ALA A 14 -1.59 49.24 43.25
CA ALA A 14 -0.69 49.33 44.41
C ALA A 14 -1.17 48.51 45.62
N ALA A 15 -1.68 47.31 45.36
CA ALA A 15 -1.78 46.28 46.39
C ALA A 15 -1.24 44.98 45.80
N LEU A 16 -0.18 44.47 46.45
CA LEU A 16 0.44 43.15 46.27
C LEU A 16 1.60 43.05 45.27
N SER A 17 2.72 43.68 45.64
CA SER A 17 4.05 43.10 45.45
C SER A 17 4.50 42.37 46.72
N ALA A 18 5.16 41.20 46.53
CA ALA A 18 5.73 40.22 47.49
C ALA A 18 4.70 39.17 48.01
N VAL A 19 4.84 37.84 47.86
CA VAL A 19 5.98 36.89 47.89
C VAL A 19 5.61 35.58 47.09
N PRO A 20 6.36 34.45 47.11
CA PRO A 20 7.21 33.90 46.05
C PRO A 20 6.62 32.70 45.25
N THR A 21 7.34 32.36 44.17
CA THR A 21 7.35 31.15 43.34
C THR A 21 6.55 29.90 43.78
N ALA A 22 5.68 29.44 42.89
CA ALA A 22 5.47 28.01 42.63
C ALA A 22 5.25 27.81 41.12
N HIS A 23 6.15 27.06 40.49
CA HIS A 23 5.96 26.51 39.15
C HIS A 23 4.76 25.56 39.16
N ALA A 24 3.62 26.03 38.66
CA ALA A 24 2.57 25.15 38.18
C ALA A 24 2.66 25.16 36.65
N THR A 25 3.20 24.08 36.11
CA THR A 25 3.12 23.71 34.70
C THR A 25 1.68 23.90 34.22
N GLN A 26 1.44 24.91 33.38
CA GLN A 26 0.30 24.89 32.47
C GLN A 26 0.57 23.75 31.48
N ALA A 27 0.19 22.53 31.86
CA ALA A 27 -0.12 21.49 30.91
C ALA A 27 -1.38 21.96 30.17
N GLY A 28 -1.18 22.75 29.13
CA GLY A 28 -2.21 22.94 28.12
C GLY A 28 -2.53 21.57 27.56
N LEU A 29 -3.75 21.08 27.82
CA LEU A 29 -4.39 20.01 27.07
C LEU A 29 -4.62 20.51 25.64
N GLY A 30 -3.55 20.72 24.89
CA GLY A 30 -3.60 20.73 23.44
C GLY A 30 -3.71 19.27 23.03
N LEU A 31 -4.87 18.85 22.52
CA LEU A 31 -4.96 17.65 21.70
C LEU A 31 -4.12 17.92 20.45
N ASP A 32 -2.83 17.59 20.49
CA ASP A 32 -2.03 17.48 19.28
C ASP A 32 -2.56 16.24 18.54
N LEU A 33 -3.42 16.48 17.56
CA LEU A 33 -4.09 15.45 16.76
C LEU A 33 -3.13 14.79 15.76
N LEU A 34 -1.88 15.27 15.67
CA LEU A 34 -0.85 14.72 14.82
C LEU A 34 0.02 13.72 15.58
N PRO A 35 0.65 12.76 14.88
CA PRO A 35 1.62 11.88 15.48
C PRO A 35 2.77 12.66 16.14
N ALA A 36 3.43 12.01 17.11
CA ALA A 36 4.62 12.57 17.75
C ALA A 36 5.71 12.87 16.71
N PRO A 37 6.54 13.92 16.92
CA PRO A 37 7.70 14.17 16.09
C PRO A 37 8.65 12.96 16.03
N ASP A 38 9.42 12.87 14.95
CA ASP A 38 10.45 11.85 14.80
C ASP A 38 11.51 11.93 15.91
N ALA A 39 12.19 10.81 16.17
CA ALA A 39 13.24 10.76 17.16
C ALA A 39 14.48 11.56 16.72
N ASP A 40 15.01 12.40 17.61
CA ASP A 40 16.29 13.09 17.44
C ASP A 40 17.47 12.20 17.92
N ASP A 41 17.58 10.99 17.34
CA ASP A 41 18.58 9.98 17.72
C ASP A 41 19.94 10.14 16.98
N GLY A 42 20.00 11.06 16.02
CA GLY A 42 21.16 11.29 15.15
C GLY A 42 21.32 10.28 14.01
N LEU A 43 20.31 9.43 13.78
CA LEU A 43 20.26 8.42 12.71
C LEU A 43 18.99 8.56 11.85
N THR A 44 17.92 9.10 12.45
CA THR A 44 16.61 9.31 11.85
C THR A 44 16.58 10.63 11.08
N PHE A 45 16.00 10.60 9.87
CA PHE A 45 15.85 11.76 9.01
C PHE A 45 14.61 11.69 8.11
N ARG A 46 14.20 12.83 7.56
CA ARG A 46 13.15 12.93 6.53
C ARG A 46 13.75 13.28 5.17
N VAL A 47 13.03 13.00 4.10
CA VAL A 47 13.44 13.40 2.74
C VAL A 47 12.25 14.03 2.03
N LEU A 48 12.47 15.16 1.37
CA LEU A 48 11.48 15.81 0.52
C LEU A 48 11.83 15.54 -0.95
N ALA A 49 10.85 15.08 -1.74
CA ALA A 49 10.97 14.87 -3.19
C ALA A 49 10.24 15.98 -3.94
N ILE A 50 11.01 16.88 -4.54
CA ILE A 50 10.53 18.04 -5.30
C ILE A 50 10.76 17.79 -6.79
N HIS A 51 9.85 18.19 -7.68
CA HIS A 51 10.01 18.03 -9.12
C HIS A 51 10.21 19.41 -9.78
N ASP A 52 9.27 19.85 -10.60
CA ASP A 52 9.33 21.12 -11.31
C ASP A 52 8.93 22.30 -10.41
N VAL A 53 9.53 23.46 -10.65
CA VAL A 53 9.24 24.71 -9.93
C VAL A 53 8.79 25.76 -10.95
N ARG A 54 7.48 26.02 -11.01
CA ARG A 54 6.88 26.93 -11.99
C ARG A 54 5.68 27.68 -11.40
N ASP A 55 5.48 28.92 -11.83
CA ASP A 55 4.45 29.81 -11.25
C ASP A 55 3.15 29.81 -12.07
N ASP A 56 3.10 29.08 -13.17
CA ASP A 56 1.99 28.99 -14.11
C ASP A 56 0.99 27.86 -13.79
N LEU A 57 1.09 27.24 -12.59
CA LEU A 57 0.30 26.06 -12.17
C LEU A 57 -1.22 26.23 -12.25
N HIS A 58 -1.71 27.47 -12.23
CA HIS A 58 -3.14 27.79 -12.29
C HIS A 58 -3.46 28.80 -13.42
N THR A 59 -2.63 28.86 -14.47
CA THR A 59 -2.81 29.85 -15.54
C THR A 59 -4.11 29.69 -16.34
N ASP A 60 -4.71 28.50 -16.33
CA ASP A 60 -6.04 28.26 -16.90
C ASP A 60 -6.84 27.27 -16.03
N VAL A 61 -8.10 27.62 -15.74
CA VAL A 61 -9.06 26.80 -14.98
C VAL A 61 -9.37 25.48 -15.72
N GLY A 62 -9.13 25.41 -17.03
CA GLY A 62 -9.32 24.23 -17.86
C GLY A 62 -8.11 23.27 -17.94
N THR A 63 -6.92 23.64 -17.44
CA THR A 63 -5.77 22.73 -17.41
C THR A 63 -5.72 21.96 -16.09
N VAL A 64 -5.56 20.64 -16.18
CA VAL A 64 -5.24 19.82 -15.00
C VAL A 64 -3.88 20.26 -14.49
N ALA A 65 -3.82 20.76 -13.26
CA ALA A 65 -2.56 21.17 -12.63
C ALA A 65 -1.59 19.97 -12.63
N ASP A 66 -0.35 20.21 -13.04
CA ASP A 66 0.72 19.24 -12.85
C ASP A 66 0.90 19.03 -11.35
N THR A 67 0.51 17.86 -10.88
CA THR A 67 0.36 17.58 -9.45
C THR A 67 1.69 17.55 -8.71
N CYS A 68 2.80 17.34 -9.42
CA CYS A 68 4.14 17.23 -8.86
C CYS A 68 4.93 18.55 -8.95
N ALA A 69 4.42 19.53 -9.69
CA ALA A 69 5.05 20.84 -9.81
C ALA A 69 4.59 21.78 -8.69
N ILE A 70 5.52 22.59 -8.17
CA ILE A 70 5.23 23.58 -7.11
C ILE A 70 5.55 25.00 -7.56
N SER A 71 4.89 25.98 -6.94
CA SER A 71 5.21 27.38 -7.19
C SER A 71 6.54 27.77 -6.56
N THR A 72 7.16 28.84 -7.07
CA THR A 72 8.36 29.42 -6.44
C THR A 72 8.05 29.89 -5.02
N ALA A 73 6.83 30.39 -4.78
CA ALA A 73 6.36 30.76 -3.45
C ALA A 73 6.29 29.56 -2.48
N THR A 74 5.82 28.41 -2.95
CA THR A 74 5.79 27.15 -2.18
C THR A 74 7.22 26.69 -1.85
N LEU A 75 8.16 26.78 -2.81
CA LEU A 75 9.57 26.46 -2.55
C LEU A 75 10.17 27.37 -1.48
N HIS A 76 9.95 28.68 -1.58
CA HIS A 76 10.40 29.65 -0.58
C HIS A 76 9.78 29.39 0.80
N MET A 77 8.49 29.06 0.84
CA MET A 77 7.77 28.68 2.06
C MET A 77 8.44 27.47 2.71
N ILE A 78 8.74 26.40 1.96
CA ILE A 78 9.40 25.20 2.48
C ILE A 78 10.75 25.58 3.10
N PHE A 79 11.61 26.32 2.40
CA PHE A 79 12.95 26.69 2.90
C PHE A 79 12.87 27.57 4.15
N ALA A 80 12.00 28.58 4.14
CA ALA A 80 11.78 29.46 5.27
C ALA A 80 11.22 28.70 6.48
N TRP A 81 10.29 27.77 6.25
CA TRP A 81 9.70 26.95 7.30
C TRP A 81 10.73 26.00 7.93
N LEU A 82 11.55 25.31 7.11
CA LEU A 82 12.61 24.43 7.59
C LEU A 82 13.56 25.21 8.50
N LYS A 83 13.99 26.40 8.08
CA LYS A 83 14.83 27.29 8.89
C LYS A 83 14.14 27.73 10.18
N ALA A 84 12.89 28.18 10.10
CA ALA A 84 12.12 28.66 11.24
C ALA A 84 11.77 27.57 12.26
N LYS A 85 11.77 26.30 11.83
CA LYS A 85 11.50 25.13 12.69
C LYS A 85 12.76 24.32 13.01
N ASP A 86 13.94 24.89 12.78
CA ASP A 86 15.24 24.29 13.07
C ASP A 86 15.47 22.91 12.43
N PHE A 87 14.82 22.62 11.29
CA PHE A 87 15.19 21.48 10.47
C PHE A 87 16.56 21.75 9.83
N ARG A 88 17.39 20.72 9.79
CA ARG A 88 18.78 20.82 9.34
C ARG A 88 18.96 19.99 8.07
N PRO A 89 19.05 20.65 6.90
CA PRO A 89 19.38 19.97 5.66
C PRO A 89 20.72 19.22 5.76
N VAL A 90 20.75 17.95 5.36
CA VAL A 90 21.91 17.07 5.40
C VAL A 90 22.23 16.50 4.02
N SER A 91 23.51 16.22 3.76
CA SER A 91 23.94 15.57 2.53
C SER A 91 23.82 14.04 2.61
N VAL A 92 23.84 13.38 1.45
CA VAL A 92 23.88 11.92 1.37
C VAL A 92 25.14 11.36 2.04
N ASP A 93 26.29 12.05 1.95
CA ASP A 93 27.51 11.67 2.67
C ASP A 93 27.32 11.63 4.18
N GLN A 94 26.64 12.63 4.75
CA GLN A 94 26.34 12.65 6.18
C GLN A 94 25.42 11.50 6.58
N ILE A 95 24.42 11.18 5.75
CA ILE A 95 23.52 10.04 5.96
C ILE A 95 24.32 8.73 5.94
N ILE A 96 25.13 8.49 4.91
CA ILE A 96 25.95 7.28 4.80
C ILE A 96 26.92 7.17 5.98
N ALA A 97 27.63 8.25 6.31
CA ALA A 97 28.58 8.27 7.40
C ALA A 97 27.90 7.94 8.74
N SER A 98 26.76 8.56 9.03
CA SER A 98 25.98 8.30 10.24
C SER A 98 25.52 6.84 10.33
N ARG A 99 25.01 6.28 9.22
CA ARG A 99 24.58 4.87 9.14
C ARG A 99 25.72 3.87 9.31
N ASN A 100 26.94 4.25 8.93
CA ASN A 100 28.13 3.42 9.06
C ASN A 100 28.91 3.64 10.38
N GLY A 101 28.27 4.22 11.40
CA GLY A 101 28.88 4.43 12.73
C GLY A 101 29.81 5.65 12.82
N GLY A 102 29.80 6.52 11.80
CA GLY A 102 30.47 7.81 11.81
C GLY A 102 29.72 8.88 12.61
N PRO A 103 29.94 10.18 12.32
CA PRO A 103 29.28 11.27 13.01
C PRO A 103 27.75 11.17 12.91
N ARG A 104 27.07 11.47 14.02
CA ARG A 104 25.60 11.53 14.07
C ARG A 104 25.07 12.68 13.23
N LEU A 105 23.89 12.49 12.66
CA LEU A 105 23.11 13.55 12.02
C LEU A 105 22.70 14.61 13.05
N PRO A 106 22.54 15.88 12.63
CA PRO A 106 21.96 16.90 13.48
C PRO A 106 20.51 16.56 13.87
N PRO A 107 19.97 17.13 14.96
CA PRO A 107 18.54 17.05 15.26
C PRO A 107 17.71 17.54 14.08
N ARG A 108 16.52 16.94 13.88
CA ARG A 108 15.58 17.28 12.79
C ARG A 108 16.25 17.28 11.41
N ALA A 109 17.07 16.26 11.15
CA ALA A 109 17.73 16.09 9.86
C ALA A 109 16.72 15.90 8.72
N VAL A 110 16.93 16.62 7.62
CA VAL A 110 16.14 16.50 6.40
C VAL A 110 17.05 16.47 5.18
N LEU A 111 16.76 15.65 4.17
CA LEU A 111 17.41 15.74 2.87
C LEU A 111 16.45 16.36 1.86
N LEU A 112 16.95 17.30 1.07
CA LEU A 112 16.22 17.85 -0.07
C LEU A 112 16.61 17.08 -1.32
N THR A 113 15.62 16.57 -2.05
CA THR A 113 15.82 15.87 -3.33
C THR A 113 14.99 16.53 -4.41
N PHE A 114 15.57 16.58 -5.62
CA PHE A 114 14.95 17.13 -6.81
C PHE A 114 15.01 16.11 -7.94
N ASP A 115 13.87 15.74 -8.49
CA ASP A 115 13.79 14.66 -9.50
C ASP A 115 13.75 15.23 -10.93
N ASP A 116 14.04 14.38 -11.92
CA ASP A 116 13.98 14.65 -13.37
C ASP A 116 14.97 15.66 -13.97
N ALA A 117 15.67 16.44 -13.14
CA ALA A 117 16.61 17.48 -13.57
C ALA A 117 15.96 18.60 -14.43
N TYR A 118 14.81 19.11 -14.01
CA TYR A 118 14.17 20.28 -14.63
C TYR A 118 15.08 21.53 -14.62
N SER A 119 15.04 22.35 -15.67
CA SER A 119 15.84 23.59 -15.73
C SER A 119 15.43 24.62 -14.66
N SER A 120 14.19 24.54 -14.17
CA SER A 120 13.69 25.31 -13.04
C SER A 120 14.47 25.06 -11.75
N GLN A 121 15.01 23.86 -11.56
CA GLN A 121 15.80 23.52 -10.37
C GLN A 121 17.13 24.28 -10.35
N TYR A 122 17.81 24.38 -11.50
CA TYR A 122 19.00 25.20 -11.62
C TYR A 122 18.70 26.70 -11.49
N THR A 123 17.63 27.18 -12.12
CA THR A 123 17.34 28.63 -12.18
C THR A 123 16.66 29.17 -10.92
N ARG A 124 15.93 28.35 -10.17
CA ARG A 124 15.11 28.77 -9.02
C ARG A 124 15.55 28.12 -7.70
N ALA A 125 15.81 26.82 -7.68
CA ALA A 125 16.18 26.11 -6.45
C ALA A 125 17.66 26.29 -6.09
N PHE A 126 18.58 26.14 -7.04
CA PHE A 126 20.02 26.22 -6.78
C PHE A 126 20.50 27.56 -6.18
N PRO A 127 19.97 28.75 -6.59
CA PRO A 127 20.28 30.00 -5.90
C PRO A 127 19.89 29.99 -4.42
N LEU A 128 18.74 29.38 -4.08
CA LEU A 128 18.31 29.23 -2.69
C LEU A 128 19.19 28.24 -1.93
N LEU A 129 19.55 27.11 -2.54
CA LEU A 129 20.48 26.15 -1.93
C LEU A 129 21.80 26.83 -1.55
N ARG A 130 22.36 27.66 -2.44
CA ARG A 130 23.57 28.46 -2.15
C ARG A 130 23.34 29.51 -1.07
N GLN A 131 22.22 30.24 -1.11
CA GLN A 131 21.91 31.28 -0.13
C GLN A 131 21.74 30.73 1.29
N TYR A 132 21.18 29.52 1.41
CA TYR A 132 20.91 28.87 2.69
C TYR A 132 22.02 27.90 3.13
N ASP A 133 23.00 27.61 2.25
CA ASP A 133 24.01 26.56 2.44
C ASP A 133 23.36 25.18 2.69
N TYR A 134 22.35 24.87 1.88
CA TYR A 134 21.58 23.62 2.00
C TYR A 134 22.11 22.59 1.00
N PRO A 135 22.59 21.42 1.47
CA PRO A 135 22.89 20.31 0.57
C PRO A 135 21.61 19.71 -0.03
N ALA A 136 21.74 19.14 -1.21
CA ALA A 136 20.65 18.49 -1.92
C ALA A 136 21.13 17.31 -2.79
N LEU A 137 20.19 16.57 -3.35
CA LEU A 137 20.43 15.56 -4.38
C LEU A 137 19.54 15.82 -5.60
N ILE A 138 20.06 15.57 -6.80
CA ILE A 138 19.32 15.63 -8.06
C ILE A 138 19.30 14.26 -8.73
N GLY A 139 18.10 13.74 -9.01
CA GLY A 139 17.89 12.56 -9.87
C GLY A 139 17.86 12.95 -11.34
N VAL A 140 18.73 12.35 -12.16
CA VAL A 140 18.86 12.69 -13.59
C VAL A 140 18.34 11.58 -14.48
N VAL A 141 17.32 11.86 -15.31
CA VAL A 141 16.90 11.00 -16.42
C VAL A 141 17.79 11.30 -17.62
N THR A 142 18.82 10.47 -17.81
CA THR A 142 19.92 10.86 -18.70
C THR A 142 19.53 10.96 -20.17
N ARG A 143 18.51 10.23 -20.64
CA ARG A 143 17.97 10.37 -22.00
C ARG A 143 17.38 11.76 -22.26
N TRP A 144 16.74 12.35 -21.25
CA TRP A 144 16.12 13.67 -21.34
C TRP A 144 17.21 14.75 -21.37
N THR A 145 18.14 14.71 -20.41
CA THR A 145 19.28 15.64 -20.28
C THR A 145 20.23 15.61 -21.48
N ASP A 146 20.45 14.44 -22.10
CA ASP A 146 21.34 14.29 -23.26
C ASP A 146 20.68 14.63 -24.60
N THR A 147 19.45 15.16 -24.59
CA THR A 147 18.81 15.67 -25.79
C THR A 147 19.58 16.90 -26.31
N PRO A 148 19.91 16.99 -27.61
CA PRO A 148 20.68 18.11 -28.15
C PRO A 148 20.05 19.48 -27.86
N ALA A 149 20.90 20.47 -27.61
CA ALA A 149 20.45 21.83 -27.33
C ALA A 149 19.60 22.38 -28.49
N GLY A 150 18.43 22.95 -28.17
CA GLY A 150 17.49 23.47 -29.16
C GLY A 150 16.49 22.44 -29.71
N GLU A 151 16.64 21.16 -29.36
CA GLU A 151 15.67 20.12 -29.74
C GLU A 151 14.60 19.91 -28.67
N PRO A 152 13.36 19.55 -29.08
CA PRO A 152 12.31 19.18 -28.13
C PRO A 152 12.63 17.84 -27.46
N VAL A 153 12.29 17.70 -26.19
CA VAL A 153 12.61 16.52 -25.39
C VAL A 153 11.42 15.58 -25.34
N ARG A 154 11.56 14.38 -25.91
CA ARG A 154 10.53 13.35 -25.82
C ARG A 154 10.66 12.60 -24.50
N ILE A 155 9.67 12.78 -23.62
CA ILE A 155 9.64 12.12 -22.30
C ILE A 155 8.79 10.84 -22.29
N SER A 156 7.92 10.68 -23.28
CA SER A 156 7.17 9.45 -23.54
C SER A 156 6.70 9.40 -24.99
N HIS A 157 6.04 8.32 -25.40
CA HIS A 157 5.39 8.27 -26.72
C HIS A 157 4.21 9.26 -26.85
N LYS A 158 3.64 9.73 -25.73
CA LYS A 158 2.51 10.68 -25.67
C LYS A 158 2.93 12.13 -25.41
N SER A 159 4.14 12.37 -24.90
CA SER A 159 4.52 13.67 -24.33
C SER A 159 5.88 14.15 -24.84
N VAL A 160 5.91 15.40 -25.29
CA VAL A 160 7.11 16.09 -25.77
C VAL A 160 7.18 17.46 -25.11
N MET A 161 8.32 17.75 -24.50
CA MET A 161 8.61 19.01 -23.80
C MET A 161 9.39 19.97 -24.71
N PRO A 162 9.26 21.29 -24.51
CA PRO A 162 9.99 22.26 -25.31
C PRO A 162 11.51 22.17 -25.08
N PRO A 163 12.33 22.70 -26.00
CA PRO A 163 13.77 22.80 -25.77
C PRO A 163 14.11 23.56 -24.48
N GLY A 164 15.11 23.08 -23.74
CA GLY A 164 15.54 23.71 -22.48
C GLY A 164 14.62 23.46 -21.28
N TYR A 165 13.66 22.53 -21.39
CA TYR A 165 12.81 22.13 -20.27
C TYR A 165 13.59 21.44 -19.15
N PHE A 166 14.63 20.68 -19.51
CA PHE A 166 15.56 20.04 -18.57
C PHE A 166 16.91 20.76 -18.54
N MET A 167 17.69 20.53 -17.48
CA MET A 167 19.04 21.06 -17.33
C MET A 167 19.98 20.55 -18.42
N SER A 168 20.98 21.36 -18.76
CA SER A 168 22.14 20.92 -19.53
C SER A 168 23.14 20.17 -18.64
N TRP A 169 24.06 19.42 -19.26
CA TRP A 169 25.18 18.82 -18.55
C TRP A 169 26.10 19.85 -17.88
N ASP A 170 26.21 21.06 -18.42
CA ASP A 170 27.01 22.13 -17.82
C ASP A 170 26.37 22.67 -16.54
N ASN A 171 25.04 22.82 -16.51
CA ASN A 171 24.29 23.18 -15.30
C ASN A 171 24.53 22.13 -14.20
N LEU A 172 24.41 20.84 -14.55
CA LEU A 172 24.62 19.74 -13.61
C LEU A 172 26.06 19.72 -13.07
N ARG A 173 27.06 19.95 -13.94
CA ARG A 173 28.46 20.02 -13.52
C ARG A 173 28.70 21.18 -12.56
N GLU A 174 28.18 22.37 -12.85
CA GLU A 174 28.29 23.53 -11.94
C GLU A 174 27.66 23.24 -10.58
N MET A 175 26.48 22.60 -10.56
CA MET A 175 25.81 22.22 -9.32
C MET A 175 26.63 21.21 -8.52
N ALA A 176 27.23 20.21 -9.16
CA ALA A 176 28.12 19.25 -8.51
C ALA A 176 29.41 19.92 -7.99
N ASP A 177 30.06 20.74 -8.80
CA ASP A 177 31.31 21.44 -8.46
C ASP A 177 31.15 22.43 -7.31
N SER A 178 29.91 22.88 -7.03
CA SER A 178 29.60 23.70 -5.85
C SER A 178 29.82 22.97 -4.51
N GLY A 179 29.86 21.64 -4.52
CA GLY A 179 29.92 20.79 -3.33
C GLY A 179 28.59 20.67 -2.58
N LEU A 180 27.52 21.35 -3.01
CA LEU A 180 26.21 21.29 -2.38
C LEU A 180 25.31 20.16 -2.90
N VAL A 181 25.50 19.75 -4.16
CA VAL A 181 24.53 18.89 -4.85
C VAL A 181 25.16 17.56 -5.27
N GLU A 182 24.58 16.46 -4.78
CA GLU A 182 24.87 15.13 -5.29
C GLU A 182 24.05 14.83 -6.56
N ILE A 183 24.68 14.22 -7.56
CA ILE A 183 23.99 13.72 -8.76
C ILE A 183 23.70 12.22 -8.61
N ALA A 184 22.42 11.86 -8.75
CA ALA A 184 21.92 10.48 -8.72
C ALA A 184 21.39 10.07 -10.10
N SER A 185 21.38 8.76 -10.36
CA SER A 185 20.70 8.21 -11.53
C SER A 185 19.19 8.22 -11.29
N HIS A 186 18.42 8.74 -12.24
CA HIS A 186 16.98 8.50 -12.36
C HIS A 186 16.69 7.65 -13.60
N THR A 187 17.55 6.64 -13.83
CA THR A 187 17.59 5.77 -15.03
C THR A 187 18.11 6.48 -16.29
N HIS A 188 18.28 5.75 -17.40
CA HIS A 188 18.57 6.34 -18.70
C HIS A 188 17.27 6.63 -19.44
N ASP A 189 16.47 5.61 -19.71
CA ASP A 189 15.23 5.69 -20.48
C ASP A 189 14.15 4.75 -19.92
N LEU A 190 14.06 4.63 -18.59
CA LEU A 190 13.02 3.84 -17.92
C LEU A 190 11.99 4.69 -17.15
N HIS A 191 12.04 6.02 -17.31
CA HIS A 191 11.08 6.97 -16.74
C HIS A 191 9.87 7.20 -17.66
N HIS A 192 9.18 6.12 -18.02
CA HIS A 192 7.94 6.19 -18.80
C HIS A 192 7.03 4.98 -18.53
N GLY A 193 5.77 5.09 -18.95
CA GLY A 193 4.88 3.94 -19.07
C GLY A 193 5.30 3.04 -20.24
N ALA A 194 5.32 1.73 -20.02
CA ALA A 194 5.64 0.72 -21.03
C ALA A 194 4.58 -0.38 -21.02
N LEU A 195 4.31 -0.94 -22.21
CA LEU A 195 3.28 -1.96 -22.42
C LEU A 195 3.56 -3.17 -21.52
N ALA A 196 2.62 -3.50 -20.64
CA ALA A 196 2.80 -4.52 -19.60
C ALA A 196 1.64 -5.54 -19.55
N ASN A 197 0.78 -5.58 -20.57
CA ASN A 197 -0.16 -6.66 -20.86
C ASN A 197 -0.67 -6.56 -22.32
N PRO A 198 -1.27 -7.62 -22.88
CA PRO A 198 -1.77 -7.61 -24.26
C PRO A 198 -2.87 -6.57 -24.54
N GLN A 199 -3.56 -6.06 -23.52
CA GLN A 199 -4.68 -5.13 -23.67
C GLN A 199 -4.28 -3.64 -23.68
N GLY A 200 -2.98 -3.33 -23.55
CA GLY A 200 -2.50 -1.95 -23.69
C GLY A 200 -2.29 -1.19 -22.38
N ASN A 201 -2.24 -1.85 -21.23
CA ASN A 201 -1.85 -1.13 -20.00
C ASN A 201 -0.37 -0.78 -20.06
N GLU A 202 -0.08 0.46 -19.66
CA GLU A 202 1.28 0.96 -19.49
C GLU A 202 1.59 1.05 -18.01
N LEU A 203 2.55 0.25 -17.55
CA LEU A 203 3.09 0.29 -16.20
C LEU A 203 4.49 0.93 -16.21
N PRO A 204 5.03 1.37 -15.05
CA PRO A 204 6.38 1.89 -14.95
C PRO A 204 7.43 0.96 -15.56
N ALA A 205 8.16 1.43 -16.58
CA ALA A 205 9.09 0.62 -17.35
C ALA A 205 10.19 -0.01 -16.48
N ALA A 206 10.67 0.70 -15.44
CA ALA A 206 11.73 0.20 -14.57
C ALA A 206 11.34 -1.03 -13.75
N SER A 207 10.09 -1.13 -13.31
CA SER A 207 9.65 -2.13 -12.31
C SER A 207 8.75 -3.24 -12.86
N ALA A 208 8.25 -3.12 -14.09
CA ALA A 208 7.33 -4.08 -14.69
C ALA A 208 8.02 -5.01 -15.70
N HIS A 209 7.56 -6.26 -15.76
CA HIS A 209 7.78 -7.12 -16.93
C HIS A 209 6.92 -6.62 -18.08
N LEU A 210 7.54 -6.43 -19.24
CA LEU A 210 6.84 -5.88 -20.40
C LEU A 210 6.11 -6.97 -21.19
N TYR A 211 5.09 -6.58 -21.95
CA TYR A 211 4.49 -7.42 -22.97
C TYR A 211 5.03 -7.02 -24.34
N TYR A 212 5.67 -7.96 -25.02
CA TYR A 212 6.21 -7.76 -26.36
C TYR A 212 5.15 -8.11 -27.40
N ALA A 213 4.41 -7.10 -27.87
CA ALA A 213 3.32 -7.27 -28.82
C ALA A 213 3.76 -7.97 -30.13
N GLU A 214 4.97 -7.71 -30.61
CA GLU A 214 5.47 -8.38 -31.83
C GLU A 214 5.74 -9.88 -31.62
N LEU A 215 6.09 -10.26 -30.39
CA LEU A 215 6.38 -11.66 -30.01
C LEU A 215 5.18 -12.37 -29.37
N GLN A 216 4.10 -11.64 -29.10
CA GLN A 216 2.89 -12.11 -28.42
C GLN A 216 3.18 -12.86 -27.11
N ARG A 217 4.14 -12.33 -26.32
CA ARG A 217 4.52 -12.90 -25.02
C ARG A 217 5.00 -11.82 -24.06
N TYR A 218 5.00 -12.17 -22.79
CA TYR A 218 5.70 -11.39 -21.78
C TYR A 218 7.23 -11.53 -21.92
N GLU A 219 7.90 -10.48 -21.48
CA GLU A 219 9.31 -10.44 -21.16
C GLU A 219 9.64 -11.53 -20.13
N THR A 220 10.76 -12.22 -20.36
CA THR A 220 11.29 -13.23 -19.43
C THR A 220 12.09 -12.58 -18.30
N ASP A 221 12.35 -13.31 -17.22
CA ASP A 221 13.15 -12.79 -16.10
C ASP A 221 14.57 -12.37 -16.54
N ASP A 222 15.20 -13.13 -17.45
CA ASP A 222 16.53 -12.81 -17.99
C ASP A 222 16.52 -11.56 -18.87
N GLU A 223 15.48 -11.39 -19.71
CA GLU A 223 15.31 -10.19 -20.54
C GLU A 223 15.05 -8.95 -19.66
N TYR A 224 14.24 -9.10 -18.61
CA TYR A 224 13.98 -8.03 -17.65
C TYR A 224 15.27 -7.60 -16.95
N GLN A 225 16.03 -8.56 -16.40
CA GLN A 225 17.34 -8.32 -15.78
C GLN A 225 18.32 -7.61 -16.74
N ALA A 226 18.43 -8.09 -17.98
CA ALA A 226 19.32 -7.52 -18.98
C ALA A 226 18.92 -6.07 -19.34
N ARG A 227 17.62 -5.81 -19.50
CA ARG A 227 17.08 -4.48 -19.82
C ARG A 227 17.38 -3.47 -18.72
N ILE A 228 17.05 -3.79 -17.47
CA ILE A 228 17.27 -2.85 -16.35
C ILE A 228 18.76 -2.63 -16.09
N HIS A 229 19.59 -3.69 -16.13
CA HIS A 229 21.03 -3.56 -15.91
C HIS A 229 21.69 -2.74 -17.03
N GLY A 230 21.30 -2.98 -18.29
CA GLY A 230 21.81 -2.23 -19.44
C GLY A 230 21.46 -0.75 -19.39
N ASP A 231 20.22 -0.41 -19.01
CA ASP A 231 19.76 0.98 -18.88
C ASP A 231 20.49 1.72 -17.75
N LEU A 232 20.52 1.14 -16.55
CA LEU A 232 21.21 1.72 -15.40
C LEU A 232 22.71 1.87 -15.66
N GLY A 233 23.33 0.90 -16.34
CA GLY A 233 24.74 0.97 -16.74
C GLY A 233 25.01 2.14 -17.69
N ARG A 234 24.10 2.41 -18.64
CA ARG A 234 24.19 3.57 -19.53
C ARG A 234 24.02 4.89 -18.76
N SER A 235 23.06 4.95 -17.84
CA SER A 235 22.82 6.14 -17.02
C SER A 235 24.05 6.53 -16.21
N THR A 236 24.64 5.57 -15.49
CA THR A 236 25.83 5.79 -14.65
C THR A 236 27.06 6.18 -15.49
N ALA A 237 27.29 5.50 -16.62
CA ALA A 237 28.39 5.82 -17.52
C ALA A 237 28.27 7.24 -18.11
N LEU A 238 27.06 7.63 -18.52
CA LEU A 238 26.82 8.93 -19.15
C LEU A 238 26.97 10.08 -18.14
N ILE A 239 26.39 9.95 -16.94
CA ILE A 239 26.57 10.95 -15.87
C ILE A 239 28.06 11.10 -15.54
N SER A 240 28.78 9.99 -15.36
CA SER A 240 30.21 10.01 -15.04
C SER A 240 31.02 10.70 -16.14
N ALA A 241 30.74 10.39 -17.41
CA ALA A 241 31.45 10.97 -18.55
C ALA A 241 31.19 12.48 -18.71
N LYS A 242 29.98 12.95 -18.41
CA LYS A 242 29.57 14.34 -18.63
C LYS A 242 29.90 15.25 -17.44
N THR A 243 29.92 14.72 -16.23
CA THR A 243 30.05 15.53 -15.00
C THR A 243 31.31 15.22 -14.21
N GLY A 244 31.96 14.07 -14.42
CA GLY A 244 33.06 13.59 -13.58
C GLY A 244 32.62 12.99 -12.23
N VAL A 245 31.32 13.02 -11.92
CA VAL A 245 30.76 12.48 -10.68
C VAL A 245 30.62 10.97 -10.77
N ARG A 246 31.10 10.25 -9.75
CA ARG A 246 30.80 8.83 -9.56
C ARG A 246 29.38 8.67 -9.02
N VAL A 247 28.50 8.04 -9.80
CA VAL A 247 27.12 7.76 -9.37
C VAL A 247 27.10 6.64 -8.34
N ARG A 248 26.50 6.90 -7.18
CA ARG A 248 26.30 5.93 -6.08
C ARG A 248 24.86 5.86 -5.57
N SER A 249 24.00 6.72 -6.10
CA SER A 249 22.62 6.92 -5.69
C SER A 249 21.68 6.69 -6.87
N ALA A 250 20.57 5.99 -6.65
CA ALA A 250 19.49 5.88 -7.61
C ALA A 250 18.18 6.42 -7.02
N VAL A 251 17.44 7.17 -7.82
CA VAL A 251 16.08 7.59 -7.53
C VAL A 251 15.15 6.76 -8.41
N TRP A 252 14.12 6.14 -7.86
CA TRP A 252 13.25 5.27 -8.63
C TRP A 252 12.12 6.04 -9.33
N PRO A 253 11.96 5.93 -10.66
CA PRO A 253 10.83 6.50 -11.39
C PRO A 253 9.51 6.12 -10.74
N TYR A 254 8.64 7.11 -10.54
CA TYR A 254 7.33 6.94 -9.87
C TYR A 254 7.41 6.37 -8.44
N GLY A 255 8.60 6.32 -7.85
CA GLY A 255 8.85 5.65 -6.57
C GLY A 255 8.72 4.12 -6.60
N MET A 256 8.58 3.52 -7.79
CA MET A 256 8.30 2.09 -7.95
C MET A 256 9.58 1.28 -8.14
N TYR A 257 9.69 0.18 -7.40
CA TYR A 257 10.88 -0.65 -7.37
C TYR A 257 10.56 -2.09 -6.98
N ASN A 258 11.46 -3.00 -7.35
CA ASN A 258 11.46 -4.39 -6.92
C ASN A 258 12.88 -4.84 -6.57
N GLN A 259 13.01 -6.06 -6.05
CA GLN A 259 14.29 -6.61 -5.63
C GLN A 259 15.30 -6.72 -6.78
N THR A 260 14.86 -7.14 -7.97
CA THR A 260 15.71 -7.26 -9.18
C THR A 260 16.34 -5.91 -9.57
N LEU A 261 15.55 -4.83 -9.50
CA LEU A 261 16.01 -3.47 -9.80
C LEU A 261 17.04 -2.98 -8.77
N ILE A 262 16.81 -3.26 -7.49
CA ILE A 262 17.77 -2.95 -6.41
C ILE A 262 19.10 -3.68 -6.67
N GLU A 263 19.06 -4.99 -6.95
CA GLU A 263 20.25 -5.81 -7.17
C GLU A 263 21.06 -5.37 -8.40
N ALA A 264 20.40 -5.11 -9.53
CA ALA A 264 21.04 -4.60 -10.74
C ALA A 264 21.68 -3.22 -10.52
N SER A 265 21.10 -2.39 -9.67
CA SER A 265 21.65 -1.09 -9.32
C SER A 265 22.88 -1.21 -8.40
N GLN A 266 22.82 -2.11 -7.42
CA GLN A 266 23.96 -2.39 -6.52
C GLN A 266 25.16 -2.96 -7.28
N SER A 267 24.95 -3.85 -8.26
CA SER A 267 26.04 -4.40 -9.08
C SER A 267 26.76 -3.32 -9.90
N LEU A 268 26.10 -2.19 -10.16
CA LEU A 268 26.65 -1.01 -10.84
C LEU A 268 27.24 0.03 -9.87
N GLY A 269 27.32 -0.29 -8.57
CA GLY A 269 27.93 0.57 -7.56
C GLY A 269 26.99 1.62 -6.95
N MET A 270 25.69 1.55 -7.24
CA MET A 270 24.69 2.40 -6.60
C MET A 270 24.17 1.74 -5.32
N ALA A 271 24.66 2.20 -4.17
CA ALA A 271 24.37 1.63 -2.86
C ALA A 271 23.25 2.35 -2.09
N VAL A 272 22.82 3.52 -2.56
CA VAL A 272 21.76 4.33 -1.97
C VAL A 272 20.59 4.43 -2.93
N HIS A 273 19.38 4.16 -2.46
CA HIS A 273 18.18 4.19 -3.30
C HIS A 273 17.05 4.95 -2.64
N PHE A 274 16.37 5.78 -3.43
CA PHE A 274 15.30 6.66 -3.01
C PHE A 274 13.95 6.21 -3.60
N THR A 275 12.96 5.99 -2.75
CA THR A 275 11.59 5.56 -3.06
C THR A 275 10.61 6.73 -2.90
N LEU A 276 9.31 6.48 -3.01
CA LEU A 276 8.26 7.41 -2.55
C LEU A 276 7.41 6.77 -1.44
N ASP A 277 8.01 5.88 -0.64
CA ASP A 277 7.35 5.33 0.53
C ASP A 277 7.21 6.39 1.63
N ASP A 278 6.12 6.33 2.39
CA ASP A 278 5.83 7.28 3.47
C ASP A 278 6.60 7.01 4.77
N GLY A 279 6.72 8.06 5.58
CA GLY A 279 7.24 7.98 6.94
C GLY A 279 8.73 8.34 7.09
N PRO A 280 9.25 8.33 8.32
CA PRO A 280 10.63 8.69 8.60
C PRO A 280 11.60 7.60 8.15
N ASN A 281 12.86 7.99 7.93
CA ASN A 281 13.96 7.06 7.71
C ASN A 281 14.64 6.75 9.04
N THR A 282 14.08 5.81 9.79
CA THR A 282 14.61 5.30 11.06
C THR A 282 15.82 4.36 10.85
N PRO A 283 16.60 4.01 11.89
CA PRO A 283 17.80 3.16 11.77
C PRO A 283 17.59 1.81 11.07
N ASP A 284 16.39 1.24 11.17
CA ASP A 284 15.99 -0.03 10.54
C ASP A 284 15.68 0.09 9.04
N VAL A 285 15.54 1.32 8.52
CA VAL A 285 15.35 1.54 7.09
C VAL A 285 16.70 1.40 6.37
N PRO A 286 16.86 0.43 5.45
CA PRO A 286 18.11 0.27 4.72
C PRO A 286 18.32 1.43 3.75
N LEU A 287 19.58 1.74 3.45
CA LEU A 287 19.95 2.75 2.45
C LEU A 287 19.40 2.43 1.04
N THR A 288 19.01 1.19 0.79
CA THR A 288 18.39 0.75 -0.47
C THR A 288 16.88 1.02 -0.56
N LYS A 289 16.28 1.64 0.46
CA LYS A 289 14.83 1.95 0.52
C LYS A 289 14.56 3.26 1.26
N ILE A 290 15.35 4.30 0.98
CA ILE A 290 15.16 5.61 1.61
C ILE A 290 13.81 6.19 1.17
N ARG A 291 12.97 6.46 2.16
CA ARG A 291 11.61 6.97 2.07
C ARG A 291 11.60 8.46 1.79
N ARG A 292 10.66 8.93 0.98
CA ARG A 292 10.55 10.35 0.61
C ARG A 292 9.10 10.82 0.58
N LEU A 293 8.89 12.02 1.09
CA LEU A 293 7.60 12.71 1.01
C LEU A 293 7.51 13.41 -0.36
N LEU A 294 6.54 13.00 -1.19
CA LEU A 294 6.27 13.63 -2.47
C LEU A 294 5.65 15.00 -2.26
N VAL A 295 6.38 16.06 -2.65
CA VAL A 295 5.88 17.43 -2.57
C VAL A 295 4.95 17.70 -3.76
N SER A 296 3.72 18.12 -3.47
CA SER A 296 2.69 18.37 -4.48
C SER A 296 2.29 19.86 -4.56
N TYR A 297 1.60 20.22 -5.64
CA TYR A 297 1.20 21.59 -5.97
C TYR A 297 0.38 22.30 -4.88
N ASP A 298 -0.34 21.54 -4.06
CA ASP A 298 -1.27 22.01 -3.03
C ASP A 298 -0.64 22.12 -1.63
N TRP A 299 0.68 21.96 -1.51
CA TRP A 299 1.37 22.06 -0.23
C TRP A 299 1.31 23.48 0.33
N ASP A 300 0.68 23.60 1.50
CA ASP A 300 0.80 24.74 2.40
C ASP A 300 1.55 24.36 3.68
N VAL A 301 1.62 25.28 4.64
CA VAL A 301 2.28 25.03 5.93
C VAL A 301 1.59 23.93 6.73
N GLY A 302 0.27 23.80 6.64
CA GLY A 302 -0.51 22.76 7.34
C GLY A 302 -0.20 21.37 6.81
N THR A 303 -0.23 21.21 5.48
CA THR A 303 0.17 19.99 4.78
C THR A 303 1.61 19.62 5.11
N LEU A 304 2.54 20.59 5.06
CA LEU A 304 3.94 20.36 5.41
C LEU A 304 4.09 19.84 6.86
N ILE A 305 3.40 20.43 7.83
CA ILE A 305 3.44 19.96 9.23
C ILE A 305 2.90 18.53 9.35
N GLY A 306 1.78 18.23 8.70
CA GLY A 306 1.18 16.90 8.69
C GLY A 306 2.10 15.85 8.07
N GLN A 307 2.68 16.16 6.90
CA GLN A 307 3.59 15.28 6.17
C GLN A 307 4.90 15.02 6.93
N MET A 308 5.46 16.05 7.58
CA MET A 308 6.66 15.89 8.41
C MET A 308 6.42 15.06 9.68
N ARG A 309 5.16 14.76 10.02
CA ARG A 309 4.75 13.89 11.13
C ARG A 309 4.08 12.60 10.67
N SER A 310 3.99 12.35 9.35
CA SER A 310 3.34 11.14 8.82
C SER A 310 4.12 9.89 9.22
N SER A 311 3.41 8.80 9.51
CA SER A 311 4.05 7.51 9.80
C SER A 311 4.16 6.68 8.52
N ARG A 312 4.95 5.60 8.53
CA ARG A 312 4.90 4.64 7.41
C ARG A 312 3.58 3.85 7.36
N ALA A 313 2.98 3.59 8.53
CA ALA A 313 1.82 2.73 8.60
C ALA A 313 0.69 3.30 7.74
N TYR A 314 -0.02 2.42 7.04
CA TYR A 314 -1.16 2.79 6.19
C TYR A 314 -0.83 3.87 5.14
N ARG A 315 0.41 3.87 4.59
CA ARG A 315 0.85 4.81 3.54
C ARG A 315 0.69 6.26 3.96
N GLY A 316 1.28 6.62 5.10
CA GLY A 316 1.24 7.99 5.60
C GLY A 316 -0.02 8.33 6.39
N GLU A 317 -1.10 7.57 6.25
CA GLU A 317 -2.39 7.93 6.80
C GLU A 317 -2.47 7.79 8.33
N HIS A 318 -3.07 8.80 8.96
CA HIS A 318 -3.42 8.77 10.37
C HIS A 318 -4.89 8.37 10.52
N ASN A 319 -5.16 7.29 11.28
CA ASN A 319 -6.50 6.70 11.46
C ASN A 319 -7.19 6.38 10.12
N PRO A 320 -6.68 5.39 9.36
CA PRO A 320 -7.23 5.05 8.05
C PRO A 320 -8.71 4.66 8.16
N VAL A 321 -9.48 4.93 7.11
CA VAL A 321 -10.86 4.46 6.96
C VAL A 321 -10.92 3.59 5.71
N GLU A 322 -11.43 2.37 5.85
CA GLU A 322 -11.62 1.44 4.73
C GLU A 322 -13.10 1.40 4.35
N ARG A 323 -13.36 1.64 3.07
CA ARG A 323 -14.64 1.47 2.40
C ARG A 323 -14.39 0.55 1.23
N VAL A 324 -14.83 -0.70 1.35
CA VAL A 324 -14.41 -1.79 0.46
C VAL A 324 -15.54 -2.22 -0.46
N VAL A 325 -15.21 -2.44 -1.73
CA VAL A 325 -16.08 -3.14 -2.69
C VAL A 325 -15.40 -4.44 -3.13
N ASN A 326 -16.07 -5.57 -2.97
CA ASN A 326 -15.58 -6.86 -3.45
C ASN A 326 -16.03 -7.12 -4.87
N VAL A 327 -15.07 -7.26 -5.79
CA VAL A 327 -15.30 -7.45 -7.22
C VAL A 327 -14.75 -8.80 -7.66
N SER A 328 -15.55 -9.54 -8.43
CA SER A 328 -15.14 -10.83 -9.00
C SER A 328 -14.79 -10.71 -10.47
N LEU A 329 -13.61 -11.20 -10.86
CA LEU A 329 -13.25 -11.32 -12.28
C LEU A 329 -14.03 -12.42 -13.01
N ASP A 330 -14.67 -13.35 -12.29
CA ASP A 330 -15.60 -14.31 -12.90
C ASP A 330 -16.80 -13.61 -13.55
N GLU A 331 -17.29 -12.51 -12.94
CA GLU A 331 -18.40 -11.71 -13.47
C GLU A 331 -17.96 -10.82 -14.65
N LEU A 332 -16.72 -10.33 -14.60
CA LEU A 332 -16.14 -9.50 -15.66
C LEU A 332 -15.80 -10.32 -16.89
N TYR A 333 -15.29 -11.54 -16.71
CA TYR A 333 -14.90 -12.41 -17.81
C TYR A 333 -16.07 -12.68 -18.78
N ASP A 334 -15.74 -12.61 -20.06
CA ASP A 334 -16.58 -13.06 -21.17
C ASP A 334 -15.66 -13.65 -22.24
N PRO A 335 -16.02 -14.77 -22.90
CA PRO A 335 -15.26 -15.29 -24.03
C PRO A 335 -15.05 -14.28 -25.16
N ASP A 336 -15.94 -13.29 -25.29
CA ASP A 336 -15.76 -12.14 -26.17
C ASP A 336 -15.01 -11.02 -25.43
N PRO A 337 -13.75 -10.69 -25.81
CA PRO A 337 -12.97 -9.64 -25.17
C PRO A 337 -13.66 -8.27 -25.20
N ALA A 338 -14.46 -7.97 -26.23
CA ALA A 338 -15.17 -6.69 -26.33
C ALA A 338 -16.24 -6.54 -25.24
N LYS A 339 -16.90 -7.64 -24.86
CA LYS A 339 -17.85 -7.64 -23.74
C LYS A 339 -17.17 -7.53 -22.39
N SER A 340 -16.00 -8.16 -22.23
CA SER A 340 -15.18 -7.99 -21.02
C SER A 340 -14.76 -6.51 -20.85
N GLU A 341 -14.42 -5.83 -21.95
CA GLU A 341 -14.09 -4.40 -21.94
C GLU A 341 -15.30 -3.49 -21.66
N ASP A 342 -16.49 -3.80 -22.22
CA ASP A 342 -17.74 -3.08 -21.87
C ASP A 342 -18.07 -3.22 -20.37
N LYS A 343 -17.96 -4.44 -19.85
CA LYS A 343 -18.13 -4.75 -18.42
C LYS A 343 -17.13 -3.98 -17.55
N LEU A 344 -15.86 -3.92 -17.96
CA LEU A 344 -14.83 -3.12 -17.28
C LEU A 344 -15.19 -1.63 -17.28
N GLY A 345 -15.66 -1.08 -18.40
CA GLY A 345 -16.13 0.32 -18.47
C GLY A 345 -17.20 0.61 -17.42
N ARG A 346 -18.23 -0.24 -17.34
CA ARG A 346 -19.30 -0.11 -16.32
C ARG A 346 -18.78 -0.20 -14.89
N LEU A 347 -17.84 -1.12 -14.64
CA LEU A 347 -17.20 -1.23 -13.32
C LEU A 347 -16.45 0.06 -12.97
N LEU A 348 -15.67 0.63 -13.89
CA LEU A 348 -14.92 1.87 -13.66
C LEU A 348 -15.85 3.05 -13.35
N ASP A 349 -16.91 3.23 -14.14
CA ASP A 349 -17.92 4.28 -13.91
C ASP A 349 -18.56 4.12 -12.53
N ARG A 350 -18.94 2.88 -12.19
CA ARG A 350 -19.58 2.56 -10.91
C ARG A 350 -18.68 2.82 -9.71
N ILE A 351 -17.39 2.44 -9.78
CA ILE A 351 -16.42 2.69 -8.72
C ILE A 351 -16.13 4.18 -8.58
N LYS A 352 -16.03 4.91 -9.70
CA LYS A 352 -15.87 6.37 -9.69
C LYS A 352 -17.08 7.09 -9.10
N ASP A 353 -18.29 6.60 -9.34
CA ASP A 353 -19.52 7.16 -8.78
C ASP A 353 -19.68 6.87 -7.28
N LEU A 354 -19.23 5.70 -6.83
CA LEU A 354 -19.35 5.29 -5.43
C LEU A 354 -18.22 5.85 -4.54
N GLU A 355 -17.04 6.09 -5.12
CA GLU A 355 -15.83 6.60 -4.45
C GLU A 355 -15.40 5.78 -3.21
N PRO A 356 -15.33 4.43 -3.30
CA PRO A 356 -14.80 3.64 -2.20
C PRO A 356 -13.30 3.92 -2.04
N LYS A 357 -12.75 3.54 -0.88
CA LYS A 357 -11.32 3.55 -0.63
C LYS A 357 -10.61 2.48 -1.44
N SER A 358 -11.17 1.27 -1.38
CA SER A 358 -10.49 0.05 -1.79
C SER A 358 -11.42 -0.89 -2.56
N VAL A 359 -10.85 -1.58 -3.54
CA VAL A 359 -11.48 -2.70 -4.24
C VAL A 359 -10.71 -3.97 -3.90
N TYR A 360 -11.42 -4.96 -3.37
CA TYR A 360 -10.89 -6.31 -3.20
C TYR A 360 -11.23 -7.11 -4.45
N LEU A 361 -10.24 -7.32 -5.30
CA LEU A 361 -10.39 -7.89 -6.62
C LEU A 361 -10.00 -9.38 -6.60
N LYS A 362 -10.97 -10.27 -6.78
CA LYS A 362 -10.74 -11.72 -6.87
C LYS A 362 -9.85 -12.02 -8.08
N ALA A 363 -8.64 -12.53 -7.83
CA ALA A 363 -7.62 -12.75 -8.87
C ALA A 363 -7.62 -14.17 -9.47
N PHE A 364 -8.54 -15.03 -9.01
CA PHE A 364 -8.68 -16.41 -9.45
C PHE A 364 -10.09 -16.71 -9.96
N ALA A 365 -10.19 -17.74 -10.82
CA ALA A 365 -11.43 -18.21 -11.37
C ALA A 365 -12.02 -19.33 -10.52
N ASP A 366 -13.28 -19.15 -10.12
CA ASP A 366 -14.07 -20.11 -9.36
C ASP A 366 -15.56 -19.88 -9.70
N PRO A 367 -15.97 -20.22 -10.93
CA PRO A 367 -17.31 -19.94 -11.44
C PRO A 367 -18.39 -20.84 -10.83
N ASP A 368 -18.00 -21.95 -10.20
CA ASP A 368 -18.91 -22.85 -9.46
C ASP A 368 -19.12 -22.38 -8.00
N GLY A 369 -18.42 -21.34 -7.56
CA GLY A 369 -18.51 -20.82 -6.19
C GLY A 369 -18.03 -21.81 -5.13
N SER A 370 -17.17 -22.77 -5.51
CA SER A 370 -16.66 -23.80 -4.62
C SER A 370 -15.60 -23.28 -3.63
N GLY A 371 -15.07 -22.07 -3.87
CA GLY A 371 -13.96 -21.51 -3.11
C GLY A 371 -12.60 -22.09 -3.50
N VAL A 372 -12.51 -22.81 -4.63
CA VAL A 372 -11.26 -23.41 -5.13
C VAL A 372 -10.79 -22.71 -6.39
N ALA A 373 -9.55 -22.22 -6.38
CA ALA A 373 -8.93 -21.70 -7.59
C ALA A 373 -8.59 -22.83 -8.56
N ARG A 374 -9.34 -22.94 -9.66
CA ARG A 374 -9.08 -23.89 -10.76
C ARG A 374 -8.28 -23.29 -11.90
N ALA A 375 -8.34 -21.98 -12.01
CA ALA A 375 -7.58 -21.18 -12.94
C ALA A 375 -7.36 -19.79 -12.32
N VAL A 376 -6.46 -19.02 -12.90
CA VAL A 376 -6.14 -17.65 -12.46
C VAL A 376 -6.35 -16.63 -13.58
N TYR A 377 -6.41 -15.35 -13.21
CA TYR A 377 -6.58 -14.24 -14.15
C TYR A 377 -5.27 -13.49 -14.46
N PHE A 378 -4.13 -14.13 -14.21
CA PHE A 378 -2.79 -13.62 -14.48
C PHE A 378 -1.92 -14.77 -15.01
N PRO A 379 -0.82 -14.50 -15.75
CA PRO A 379 0.07 -15.54 -16.22
C PRO A 379 0.63 -16.36 -15.06
N SER A 380 0.62 -17.69 -15.15
CA SER A 380 1.02 -18.59 -14.06
C SER A 380 1.74 -19.82 -14.58
N ARG A 381 2.73 -20.28 -13.82
CA ARG A 381 3.48 -21.53 -14.05
C ARG A 381 2.75 -22.78 -13.57
N HIS A 382 1.83 -22.64 -12.61
CA HIS A 382 1.24 -23.78 -11.87
C HIS A 382 -0.25 -24.00 -12.13
N LEU A 383 -0.97 -22.95 -12.52
CA LEU A 383 -2.40 -23.01 -12.82
C LEU A 383 -2.69 -22.54 -14.23
N PRO A 384 -3.71 -23.09 -14.90
CA PRO A 384 -4.22 -22.53 -16.14
C PRO A 384 -4.60 -21.06 -15.95
N MET A 385 -4.21 -20.20 -16.88
CA MET A 385 -4.72 -18.83 -16.95
C MET A 385 -6.03 -18.83 -17.74
N ARG A 386 -7.14 -18.47 -17.10
CA ARG A 386 -8.47 -18.41 -17.77
C ARG A 386 -8.52 -17.27 -18.78
N ALA A 387 -8.01 -16.11 -18.39
CA ALA A 387 -7.79 -14.95 -19.24
C ALA A 387 -6.82 -14.00 -18.52
N ASP A 388 -6.01 -13.25 -19.26
CA ASP A 388 -5.10 -12.26 -18.69
C ASP A 388 -5.87 -10.98 -18.32
N LEU A 389 -6.59 -10.97 -17.19
CA LEU A 389 -7.50 -9.88 -16.82
C LEU A 389 -7.10 -9.13 -15.56
N PHE A 390 -6.34 -9.75 -14.66
CA PHE A 390 -6.09 -9.17 -13.34
C PHE A 390 -5.32 -7.85 -13.46
N ASN A 391 -4.19 -7.83 -14.18
CA ASN A 391 -3.45 -6.60 -14.42
C ASN A 391 -4.29 -5.57 -15.21
N ARG A 392 -5.05 -6.04 -16.20
CA ARG A 392 -5.96 -5.18 -16.99
C ARG A 392 -6.88 -4.38 -16.08
N VAL A 393 -7.61 -5.07 -15.21
CA VAL A 393 -8.63 -4.46 -14.34
C VAL A 393 -8.01 -3.70 -13.18
N ALA A 394 -7.01 -4.25 -12.51
CA ALA A 394 -6.36 -3.63 -11.35
C ALA A 394 -5.75 -2.27 -11.70
N TRP A 395 -4.96 -2.19 -12.77
CA TRP A 395 -4.31 -0.94 -13.16
C TRP A 395 -5.31 0.15 -13.59
N GLN A 396 -6.39 -0.25 -14.27
CA GLN A 396 -7.44 0.68 -14.71
C GLN A 396 -8.21 1.24 -13.51
N LEU A 397 -8.53 0.41 -12.51
CA LEU A 397 -9.13 0.86 -11.25
C LEU A 397 -8.22 1.88 -10.55
N ILE A 398 -6.93 1.55 -10.38
CA ILE A 398 -5.96 2.44 -9.71
C ILE A 398 -5.86 3.77 -10.45
N THR A 399 -5.58 3.75 -11.76
CA THR A 399 -5.20 4.95 -12.51
C THR A 399 -6.39 5.81 -12.94
N ARG A 400 -7.58 5.24 -13.13
CA ARG A 400 -8.76 6.00 -13.60
C ARG A 400 -9.76 6.35 -12.50
N THR A 401 -9.76 5.61 -11.40
CA THR A 401 -10.72 5.83 -10.30
C THR A 401 -10.04 6.26 -9.00
N GLY A 402 -8.72 6.09 -8.86
CA GLY A 402 -7.94 6.50 -7.69
C GLY A 402 -8.09 5.57 -6.48
N VAL A 403 -8.80 4.44 -6.62
CA VAL A 403 -8.97 3.45 -5.55
C VAL A 403 -7.73 2.60 -5.36
N GLN A 404 -7.62 2.02 -4.17
CA GLN A 404 -6.60 1.03 -3.85
C GLN A 404 -7.10 -0.36 -4.24
N VAL A 405 -6.30 -1.14 -4.98
CA VAL A 405 -6.69 -2.50 -5.38
C VAL A 405 -5.95 -3.53 -4.54
N TYR A 406 -6.69 -4.46 -3.94
CA TYR A 406 -6.13 -5.60 -3.24
C TYR A 406 -6.40 -6.87 -4.03
N ALA A 407 -5.36 -7.65 -4.28
CA ALA A 407 -5.52 -8.98 -4.88
C ALA A 407 -6.14 -9.92 -3.84
N ARG A 408 -7.36 -10.40 -4.07
CA ARG A 408 -7.98 -11.43 -3.24
C ARG A 408 -7.61 -12.80 -3.81
N MET A 409 -6.88 -13.57 -3.01
CA MET A 409 -6.28 -14.86 -3.37
C MET A 409 -6.60 -15.94 -2.31
N PRO A 410 -6.75 -17.21 -2.70
CA PRO A 410 -6.75 -18.30 -1.73
C PRO A 410 -5.39 -18.39 -1.03
N LEU A 411 -5.37 -18.95 0.17
CA LEU A 411 -4.09 -19.30 0.81
C LEU A 411 -3.66 -20.73 0.48
N LEU A 412 -4.59 -21.67 0.40
CA LEU A 412 -4.37 -23.12 0.32
C LEU A 412 -5.19 -23.80 -0.79
N SER A 413 -6.38 -23.32 -1.12
CA SER A 413 -7.34 -23.97 -2.04
C SER A 413 -7.02 -23.72 -3.52
N PHE A 414 -5.92 -24.31 -3.98
CA PHE A 414 -5.53 -24.33 -5.39
C PHE A 414 -5.70 -25.74 -5.97
N ALA A 415 -6.55 -25.88 -7.00
CA ALA A 415 -6.72 -27.13 -7.73
C ALA A 415 -5.64 -27.25 -8.80
N LEU A 416 -4.45 -27.69 -8.39
CA LEU A 416 -3.32 -27.91 -9.30
C LEU A 416 -3.61 -29.05 -10.29
N PRO A 417 -3.05 -29.01 -11.52
CA PRO A 417 -3.14 -30.11 -12.49
C PRO A 417 -2.72 -31.46 -11.87
N ALA A 418 -3.36 -32.56 -12.29
CA ALA A 418 -3.18 -33.86 -11.64
C ALA A 418 -1.73 -34.41 -11.71
N ASP A 419 -0.97 -34.00 -12.73
CA ASP A 419 0.44 -34.33 -12.92
C ASP A 419 1.40 -33.42 -12.14
N HIS A 420 0.89 -32.35 -11.52
CA HIS A 420 1.70 -31.43 -10.73
C HIS A 420 2.17 -32.10 -9.42
N PRO A 421 3.47 -31.99 -9.04
CA PRO A 421 4.02 -32.67 -7.86
C PRO A 421 3.31 -32.34 -6.52
N ALA A 422 2.73 -31.15 -6.42
CA ALA A 422 1.96 -30.70 -5.26
C ALA A 422 0.47 -31.09 -5.27
N ALA A 423 -0.10 -31.61 -6.38
CA ALA A 423 -1.55 -31.78 -6.51
C ALA A 423 -2.16 -32.73 -5.47
N GLY A 424 -1.41 -33.77 -5.06
CA GLY A 424 -1.83 -34.72 -4.02
C GLY A 424 -1.41 -34.33 -2.60
N ARG A 425 -0.76 -33.17 -2.40
CA ARG A 425 -0.24 -32.73 -1.09
C ARG A 425 -1.31 -31.94 -0.35
N LEU A 426 -2.44 -32.58 -0.07
CA LEU A 426 -3.62 -31.97 0.52
C LEU A 426 -3.61 -32.10 2.05
N VAL A 427 -4.38 -31.23 2.71
CA VAL A 427 -4.74 -31.38 4.12
C VAL A 427 -5.52 -32.68 4.31
N GLU A 428 -5.11 -33.48 5.30
CA GLU A 428 -5.79 -34.72 5.67
C GLU A 428 -6.55 -34.54 6.98
N SER A 429 -7.70 -35.23 7.11
CA SER A 429 -8.56 -35.19 8.30
C SER A 429 -8.66 -36.59 8.92
N ALA A 430 -8.63 -36.65 10.26
CA ALA A 430 -8.90 -37.88 11.02
C ALA A 430 -10.40 -38.24 11.09
N MET A 431 -11.29 -37.36 10.63
CA MET A 431 -12.73 -37.60 10.54
C MET A 431 -13.24 -37.45 9.11
N ASP A 432 -14.22 -38.29 8.77
CA ASP A 432 -14.95 -38.19 7.51
C ASP A 432 -15.81 -36.91 7.50
N GLY A 433 -15.53 -36.04 6.55
CA GLY A 433 -16.28 -34.81 6.31
C GLY A 433 -15.82 -34.20 4.99
N ALA A 434 -16.75 -34.00 4.06
CA ALA A 434 -16.43 -33.34 2.80
C ALA A 434 -16.06 -31.88 3.07
N ARG A 435 -14.76 -31.55 2.99
CA ARG A 435 -14.27 -30.17 2.98
C ARG A 435 -13.66 -29.87 1.62
N VAL A 436 -13.58 -28.58 1.34
CA VAL A 436 -12.92 -28.06 0.14
C VAL A 436 -11.45 -28.52 0.13
N PRO A 437 -10.92 -29.04 -0.99
CA PRO A 437 -9.53 -29.43 -1.11
C PRO A 437 -8.59 -28.24 -0.85
N ARG A 438 -7.71 -28.40 0.15
CA ARG A 438 -6.69 -27.41 0.53
C ARG A 438 -5.33 -28.08 0.46
N LEU A 439 -4.36 -27.43 -0.16
CA LEU A 439 -2.96 -27.86 -0.08
C LEU A 439 -2.47 -27.78 1.38
N SER A 440 -1.71 -28.78 1.82
CA SER A 440 -1.19 -28.80 3.19
C SER A 440 -0.14 -27.71 3.36
N PRO A 441 -0.32 -26.78 4.32
CA PRO A 441 0.69 -25.77 4.63
C PRO A 441 1.92 -26.35 5.33
N PHE A 442 1.93 -27.64 5.64
CA PHE A 442 3.05 -28.34 6.29
C PHE A 442 3.95 -29.04 5.26
N ASP A 443 3.45 -29.30 4.06
CA ASP A 443 4.22 -29.92 2.97
C ASP A 443 5.01 -28.85 2.20
N GLU A 444 6.32 -29.07 2.03
CA GLU A 444 7.19 -28.09 1.37
C GLU A 444 6.93 -27.97 -0.14
N THR A 445 6.52 -29.05 -0.80
CA THR A 445 6.21 -29.02 -2.24
C THR A 445 4.92 -28.24 -2.47
N ALA A 446 3.92 -28.41 -1.60
CA ALA A 446 2.72 -27.58 -1.59
C ALA A 446 3.03 -26.10 -1.36
N ARG A 447 3.80 -25.77 -0.30
CA ARG A 447 4.18 -24.39 -0.01
C ARG A 447 4.97 -23.76 -1.16
N ALA A 448 5.92 -24.47 -1.75
CA ALA A 448 6.71 -23.98 -2.87
C ALA A 448 5.81 -23.58 -4.06
N ALA A 449 4.86 -24.44 -4.45
CA ALA A 449 3.92 -24.14 -5.52
C ALA A 449 3.08 -22.88 -5.22
N ILE A 450 2.59 -22.74 -3.97
CA ILE A 450 1.84 -21.55 -3.56
C ILE A 450 2.70 -20.29 -3.61
N ARG A 451 3.95 -20.35 -3.12
CA ARG A 451 4.88 -19.22 -3.21
C ARG A 451 5.06 -18.77 -4.66
N GLU A 452 5.27 -19.73 -5.56
CA GLU A 452 5.51 -19.45 -6.97
C GLU A 452 4.26 -18.89 -7.68
N ILE A 453 3.05 -19.32 -7.30
CA ILE A 453 1.79 -18.69 -7.76
C ILE A 453 1.70 -17.23 -7.32
N TYR A 454 2.08 -16.90 -6.08
CA TYR A 454 2.11 -15.52 -5.59
C TYR A 454 3.23 -14.70 -6.25
N ASP A 455 4.39 -15.31 -6.51
CA ASP A 455 5.47 -14.66 -7.26
C ASP A 455 4.97 -14.31 -8.68
N ASP A 456 4.28 -15.23 -9.36
CA ASP A 456 3.68 -15.00 -10.69
C ASP A 456 2.67 -13.86 -10.72
N LEU A 457 1.75 -13.81 -9.73
CA LEU A 457 0.82 -12.70 -9.57
C LEU A 457 1.56 -11.35 -9.53
N THR A 458 2.68 -11.29 -8.80
CA THR A 458 3.39 -10.04 -8.58
C THR A 458 4.18 -9.58 -9.79
N ARG A 459 4.74 -10.52 -10.57
CA ARG A 459 5.52 -10.22 -11.79
C ARG A 459 4.71 -9.47 -12.84
N TYR A 460 3.47 -9.91 -13.04
CA TYR A 460 2.65 -9.50 -14.20
C TYR A 460 1.55 -8.50 -13.87
N ALA A 461 1.46 -8.01 -12.64
CA ALA A 461 0.44 -7.05 -12.24
C ALA A 461 0.96 -6.02 -11.23
N SER A 462 0.28 -4.87 -11.13
CA SER A 462 0.51 -3.87 -10.09
C SER A 462 -0.73 -3.72 -9.22
N PHE A 463 -0.56 -3.74 -7.91
CA PHE A 463 -1.65 -3.63 -6.93
C PHE A 463 -1.15 -3.16 -5.56
N ASN A 464 -2.07 -2.73 -4.70
CA ASN A 464 -1.76 -2.01 -3.46
C ASN A 464 -1.91 -2.87 -2.20
N GLY A 465 -2.47 -4.08 -2.30
CA GLY A 465 -2.65 -4.95 -1.14
C GLY A 465 -2.96 -6.40 -1.47
N ILE A 466 -2.96 -7.26 -0.46
CA ILE A 466 -3.30 -8.68 -0.58
C ILE A 466 -4.37 -9.05 0.43
N VAL A 467 -5.40 -9.76 -0.02
CA VAL A 467 -6.42 -10.38 0.84
C VAL A 467 -6.24 -11.89 0.77
N PHE A 468 -5.89 -12.50 1.90
CA PHE A 468 -5.84 -13.95 2.05
C PHE A 468 -7.24 -14.48 2.37
N GLY A 469 -7.70 -15.43 1.55
CA GLY A 469 -9.02 -16.04 1.66
C GLY A 469 -9.28 -16.81 2.96
N GLU A 470 -10.55 -17.15 3.16
CA GLU A 470 -11.06 -17.90 4.33
C GLU A 470 -10.67 -19.38 4.33
N ASP A 471 -10.19 -19.90 3.20
CA ASP A 471 -9.75 -21.28 3.00
C ASP A 471 -8.58 -21.69 3.90
N ALA A 472 -7.88 -20.70 4.46
CA ALA A 472 -6.82 -20.82 5.45
C ALA A 472 -7.32 -21.26 6.84
N THR A 473 -8.05 -22.38 6.94
CA THR A 473 -8.59 -22.95 8.18
C THR A 473 -8.11 -24.38 8.39
N LEU A 474 -7.95 -24.80 9.64
CA LEU A 474 -7.71 -26.19 10.05
C LEU A 474 -8.49 -26.46 11.34
N ASN A 475 -9.35 -27.47 11.35
CA ASN A 475 -10.13 -27.81 12.54
C ASN A 475 -9.34 -28.73 13.48
N GLU A 476 -9.97 -29.18 14.57
CA GLU A 476 -9.40 -30.08 15.56
C GLU A 476 -9.14 -31.51 15.06
N TYR A 477 -9.47 -31.84 13.82
CA TYR A 477 -9.15 -33.14 13.21
C TYR A 477 -8.16 -33.03 12.06
N GLU A 478 -7.68 -31.81 11.78
CA GLU A 478 -6.78 -31.47 10.68
C GLU A 478 -5.54 -30.72 11.20
N ASP A 479 -4.36 -30.85 10.59
CA ASP A 479 -4.00 -31.69 9.45
C ASP A 479 -3.31 -32.95 9.97
N VAL A 480 -3.69 -34.14 9.53
CA VAL A 480 -3.08 -35.41 9.98
C VAL A 480 -2.12 -36.04 8.97
N SER A 481 -1.76 -35.30 7.92
CA SER A 481 -0.74 -35.72 6.97
C SER A 481 0.63 -35.93 7.64
N ALA A 482 1.47 -36.75 7.02
CA ALA A 482 2.80 -37.07 7.57
C ALA A 482 3.66 -35.81 7.82
N ALA A 483 3.64 -34.85 6.89
CA ALA A 483 4.38 -33.59 7.00
C ALA A 483 3.89 -32.73 8.18
N ALA A 484 2.58 -32.74 8.43
CA ALA A 484 1.98 -32.03 9.56
C ALA A 484 2.43 -32.67 10.89
N ILE A 485 2.35 -34.00 11.01
CA ILE A 485 2.78 -34.75 12.21
C ILE A 485 4.28 -34.52 12.51
N ASP A 486 5.13 -34.49 11.47
CA ASP A 486 6.55 -34.14 11.63
C ASP A 486 6.73 -32.74 12.20
N THR A 487 5.97 -31.76 11.71
CA THR A 487 5.99 -30.40 12.22
C THR A 487 5.54 -30.35 13.69
N TYR A 488 4.47 -31.07 14.05
CA TYR A 488 3.94 -31.08 15.43
C TYR A 488 4.96 -31.62 16.44
N ALA A 489 5.79 -32.59 16.04
CA ALA A 489 6.87 -33.08 16.89
C ALA A 489 7.88 -31.99 17.23
N THR A 490 8.16 -31.06 16.30
CA THR A 490 9.04 -29.90 16.57
C THR A 490 8.44 -28.92 17.57
N TRP A 491 7.11 -28.90 17.70
CA TRP A 491 6.40 -28.10 18.70
C TRP A 491 6.31 -28.82 20.05
N GLY A 492 6.96 -29.99 20.20
CA GLY A 492 6.94 -30.81 21.39
C GLY A 492 5.58 -31.48 21.65
N LEU A 493 4.82 -31.78 20.59
CA LEU A 493 3.57 -32.55 20.65
C LEU A 493 3.83 -34.03 20.31
N PRO A 494 3.06 -34.97 20.86
CA PRO A 494 3.16 -36.37 20.48
C PRO A 494 2.73 -36.56 19.02
N ARG A 495 3.34 -37.54 18.33
CA ARG A 495 2.97 -37.89 16.95
C ARG A 495 1.61 -38.60 16.85
N ASP A 496 1.12 -39.14 17.97
CA ASP A 496 -0.20 -39.75 18.07
C ASP A 496 -1.26 -38.67 18.36
N ILE A 497 -2.07 -38.37 17.35
CA ILE A 497 -3.12 -37.34 17.43
C ILE A 497 -4.16 -37.68 18.51
N ALA A 498 -4.47 -38.96 18.75
CA ALA A 498 -5.41 -39.35 19.79
C ALA A 498 -4.93 -38.93 21.19
N ARG A 499 -3.60 -38.91 21.42
CA ARG A 499 -3.02 -38.38 22.67
C ARG A 499 -3.11 -36.87 22.77
N ILE A 500 -3.07 -36.16 21.64
CA ILE A 500 -3.33 -34.72 21.61
C ILE A 500 -4.79 -34.47 22.00
N HIS A 501 -5.74 -35.15 21.34
CA HIS A 501 -7.19 -35.04 21.62
C HIS A 501 -7.55 -35.37 23.07
N ALA A 502 -6.85 -36.32 23.69
CA ALA A 502 -7.10 -36.73 25.07
C ALA A 502 -6.61 -35.73 26.14
N SER A 503 -5.97 -34.61 25.76
CA SER A 503 -5.44 -33.62 26.70
C SER A 503 -5.72 -32.19 26.25
N ASP A 504 -6.50 -31.45 27.04
CA ASP A 504 -6.83 -30.04 26.72
C ASP A 504 -5.57 -29.17 26.59
N ALA A 505 -4.55 -29.40 27.41
CA ALA A 505 -3.29 -28.68 27.32
C ALA A 505 -2.54 -28.96 26.00
N LEU A 506 -2.56 -30.20 25.51
CA LEU A 506 -1.96 -30.54 24.22
C LEU A 506 -2.82 -30.02 23.06
N MET A 507 -4.14 -30.09 23.18
CA MET A 507 -5.07 -29.50 22.21
C MET A 507 -4.85 -28.01 22.04
N GLN A 508 -4.75 -27.26 23.14
CA GLN A 508 -4.51 -25.81 23.08
C GLN A 508 -3.18 -25.48 22.42
N ARG A 509 -2.11 -26.22 22.76
CA ARG A 509 -0.79 -26.04 22.13
C ARG A 509 -0.84 -26.34 20.63
N TRP A 510 -1.55 -27.39 20.23
CA TRP A 510 -1.69 -27.78 18.84
C TRP A 510 -2.53 -26.78 18.04
N ALA A 511 -3.67 -26.35 18.57
CA ALA A 511 -4.52 -25.30 18.00
C ALA A 511 -3.75 -24.00 17.77
N SER A 512 -3.06 -23.50 18.81
CA SER A 512 -2.24 -22.29 18.72
C SER A 512 -1.08 -22.45 17.74
N GLY A 513 -0.41 -23.61 17.73
CA GLY A 513 0.64 -23.94 16.77
C GLY A 513 0.15 -23.88 15.32
N LYS A 514 -1.01 -24.47 15.01
CA LYS A 514 -1.64 -24.41 13.67
C LYS A 514 -1.99 -22.97 13.28
N THR A 515 -2.61 -22.21 14.19
CA THR A 515 -2.97 -20.80 13.97
C THR A 515 -1.74 -19.96 13.63
N MET A 516 -0.65 -20.13 14.39
CA MET A 516 0.61 -19.42 14.16
C MET A 516 1.32 -19.88 12.90
N HIS A 517 1.25 -21.16 12.54
CA HIS A 517 1.85 -21.71 11.31
C HIS A 517 1.19 -21.12 10.05
N LEU A 518 -0.15 -21.10 9.99
CA LEU A 518 -0.88 -20.47 8.89
C LEU A 518 -0.60 -18.96 8.81
N THR A 519 -0.54 -18.30 9.96
CA THR A 519 -0.22 -16.88 10.05
C THR A 519 1.19 -16.59 9.55
N ALA A 520 2.19 -17.38 9.96
CA ALA A 520 3.56 -17.27 9.49
C ALA A 520 3.66 -17.46 7.96
N PHE A 521 2.96 -18.46 7.42
CA PHE A 521 2.97 -18.72 5.97
C PHE A 521 2.36 -17.56 5.16
N SER A 522 1.19 -17.05 5.56
CA SER A 522 0.60 -15.87 4.88
C SER A 522 1.50 -14.62 4.98
N ARG A 523 2.22 -14.43 6.09
CA ARG A 523 3.18 -13.32 6.26
C ARG A 523 4.41 -13.49 5.36
N GLU A 524 4.87 -14.71 5.14
CA GLU A 524 5.92 -15.03 4.16
C GLU A 524 5.47 -14.63 2.75
N LEU A 525 4.27 -15.02 2.33
CA LEU A 525 3.70 -14.64 1.03
C LEU A 525 3.55 -13.11 0.91
N ALA A 526 3.10 -12.44 1.96
CA ALA A 526 3.01 -10.98 1.98
C ALA A 526 4.39 -10.30 1.83
N GLN A 527 5.45 -10.87 2.42
CA GLN A 527 6.82 -10.36 2.23
C GLN A 527 7.29 -10.52 0.78
N ARG A 528 6.99 -11.66 0.15
CA ARG A 528 7.28 -11.88 -1.28
C ARG A 528 6.59 -10.86 -2.16
N VAL A 529 5.29 -10.64 -1.93
CA VAL A 529 4.50 -9.61 -2.64
C VAL A 529 5.11 -8.22 -2.46
N ARG A 530 5.48 -7.84 -1.22
CA ARG A 530 6.13 -6.55 -0.93
C ARG A 530 7.48 -6.41 -1.62
N ALA A 531 8.26 -7.47 -1.78
CA ALA A 531 9.55 -7.41 -2.44
C ALA A 531 9.44 -6.98 -3.92
N TYR A 532 8.26 -7.15 -4.52
CA TYR A 532 8.00 -6.80 -5.91
C TYR A 532 7.19 -5.50 -6.07
N GLN A 533 6.21 -5.25 -5.20
CA GLN A 533 5.25 -4.15 -5.31
C GLN A 533 5.69 -2.89 -4.54
N GLY A 534 6.93 -2.41 -4.73
CA GLY A 534 7.39 -1.16 -4.09
C GLY A 534 7.62 -1.25 -2.57
N GLY A 535 8.00 -2.43 -2.05
CA GLY A 535 8.75 -2.58 -0.79
C GLY A 535 8.15 -2.04 0.52
N GLY A 536 6.83 -1.90 0.63
CA GLY A 536 6.20 -1.54 1.91
C GLY A 536 4.76 -1.10 1.84
N ASN A 537 4.32 -0.58 0.70
CA ASN A 537 2.99 0.01 0.54
C ASN A 537 1.89 -1.04 0.33
N VAL A 538 2.26 -2.32 0.26
CA VAL A 538 1.30 -3.43 0.22
C VAL A 538 0.75 -3.70 1.61
N LEU A 539 -0.54 -3.39 1.77
CA LEU A 539 -1.29 -3.72 2.97
C LEU A 539 -1.84 -5.14 2.91
N THR A 540 -1.95 -5.76 4.07
CA THR A 540 -2.32 -7.16 4.23
C THR A 540 -3.66 -7.29 4.93
N VAL A 541 -4.50 -8.15 4.38
CA VAL A 541 -5.83 -8.45 4.90
C VAL A 541 -5.98 -9.96 4.98
N ARG A 542 -6.62 -10.45 6.04
CA ARG A 542 -7.04 -11.85 6.11
C ARG A 542 -8.52 -11.94 6.41
N THR A 543 -9.22 -12.78 5.67
CA THR A 543 -10.65 -13.01 5.86
C THR A 543 -10.89 -13.87 7.09
N LEU A 544 -11.86 -13.46 7.91
CA LEU A 544 -12.29 -14.15 9.13
C LEU A 544 -13.81 -14.36 9.05
N PRO A 545 -14.33 -15.59 9.17
CA PRO A 545 -15.76 -15.85 9.29
C PRO A 545 -16.30 -15.33 10.63
N ALA A 546 -17.57 -14.91 10.67
CA ALA A 546 -18.18 -14.36 11.89
C ALA A 546 -18.23 -15.37 13.05
N GLU A 547 -18.31 -16.65 12.74
CA GLU A 547 -18.37 -17.77 13.67
C GLU A 547 -17.12 -17.80 14.54
N ALA A 548 -15.95 -17.60 13.93
CA ALA A 548 -14.68 -17.54 14.64
C ALA A 548 -14.56 -16.32 15.57
N VAL A 549 -15.43 -15.31 15.44
CA VAL A 549 -15.49 -14.18 16.38
C VAL A 549 -16.31 -14.52 17.62
N PHE A 550 -17.39 -15.29 17.45
CA PHE A 550 -18.27 -15.73 18.53
C PHE A 550 -17.76 -16.97 19.27
N ASP A 551 -16.95 -17.78 18.61
CA ASP A 551 -16.41 -19.02 19.15
C ASP A 551 -15.25 -18.76 20.13
N ALA A 552 -15.43 -19.16 21.39
CA ALA A 552 -14.40 -19.05 22.42
C ALA A 552 -13.19 -19.97 22.14
N ASP A 553 -13.40 -21.05 21.38
CA ASP A 553 -12.40 -22.04 20.98
C ASP A 553 -12.06 -21.92 19.49
N ALA A 554 -12.16 -20.72 18.91
CA ALA A 554 -11.95 -20.49 17.47
C ALA A 554 -10.59 -21.00 16.96
N GLU A 555 -9.51 -20.91 17.74
CA GLU A 555 -8.22 -21.46 17.35
C GLU A 555 -8.25 -22.99 17.22
N ARG A 556 -9.07 -23.67 18.02
CA ARG A 556 -9.22 -25.13 17.97
C ARG A 556 -10.04 -25.56 16.76
N HIS A 557 -11.17 -24.90 16.50
CA HIS A 557 -12.11 -25.29 15.44
C HIS A 557 -11.75 -24.74 14.05
N PHE A 558 -11.03 -23.62 13.99
CA PHE A 558 -10.70 -22.95 12.73
C PHE A 558 -9.22 -22.73 12.49
N ALA A 559 -8.36 -22.84 13.50
CA ALA A 559 -6.97 -22.33 13.48
C ALA A 559 -6.91 -20.84 13.10
N GLN A 560 -7.88 -20.07 13.59
CA GLN A 560 -8.04 -18.64 13.35
C GLN A 560 -8.48 -17.95 14.64
N SER A 561 -8.10 -16.68 14.80
CA SER A 561 -8.50 -15.86 15.93
C SER A 561 -8.45 -14.39 15.55
N LEU A 562 -9.48 -13.63 15.94
CA LEU A 562 -9.52 -12.19 15.71
C LEU A 562 -8.31 -11.49 16.37
N ASP A 563 -7.87 -11.92 17.55
CA ASP A 563 -6.75 -11.29 18.25
C ASP A 563 -5.42 -11.54 17.55
N VAL A 564 -5.21 -12.77 17.05
CA VAL A 564 -4.04 -13.11 16.24
C VAL A 564 -4.05 -12.31 14.94
N PHE A 565 -5.22 -12.16 14.29
CA PHE A 565 -5.31 -11.46 13.02
C PHE A 565 -5.08 -9.95 13.18
N VAL A 566 -5.70 -9.31 14.18
CA VAL A 566 -5.49 -7.88 14.50
C VAL A 566 -4.02 -7.57 14.81
N ALA A 567 -3.29 -8.53 15.41
CA ALA A 567 -1.87 -8.39 15.69
C ALA A 567 -0.97 -8.56 14.46
N ASN A 568 -1.39 -9.32 13.44
CA ASN A 568 -0.53 -9.77 12.35
C ASN A 568 -0.83 -9.18 10.97
N TYR A 569 -2.02 -8.61 10.78
CA TYR A 569 -2.44 -8.00 9.51
C TYR A 569 -2.74 -6.51 9.67
N ASP A 570 -2.75 -5.79 8.56
CA ASP A 570 -3.11 -4.37 8.53
C ASP A 570 -4.62 -4.21 8.76
N PHE A 571 -5.41 -5.10 8.14
CA PHE A 571 -6.85 -5.24 8.35
C PHE A 571 -7.32 -6.70 8.47
N VAL A 572 -8.51 -6.89 9.04
CA VAL A 572 -9.25 -8.15 9.07
C VAL A 572 -10.52 -7.96 8.26
N ALA A 573 -10.73 -8.77 7.21
CA ALA A 573 -11.98 -8.78 6.46
C ALA A 573 -12.97 -9.72 7.15
N LEU A 574 -13.84 -9.17 7.98
CA LEU A 574 -14.85 -9.94 8.72
C LEU A 574 -16.07 -10.18 7.82
N ALA A 575 -16.34 -11.44 7.47
CA ALA A 575 -17.55 -11.80 6.76
C ALA A 575 -18.76 -11.61 7.68
N ALA A 576 -19.48 -10.49 7.54
CA ALA A 576 -20.56 -10.09 8.44
C ALA A 576 -21.89 -10.73 8.06
N ALA A 577 -21.89 -12.05 7.91
CA ALA A 577 -23.06 -12.89 7.66
C ALA A 577 -22.94 -14.19 8.47
N PRO A 578 -24.06 -14.77 8.94
CA PRO A 578 -24.04 -16.10 9.54
C PRO A 578 -23.67 -17.17 8.51
N ASP A 579 -22.67 -17.99 8.82
CA ASP A 579 -22.30 -19.22 8.10
C ASP A 579 -23.39 -20.28 8.31
N ARG A 580 -23.62 -21.05 7.25
CA ARG A 580 -24.60 -22.14 7.21
C ARG A 580 -23.97 -23.51 7.01
N THR A 581 -22.65 -23.58 6.83
CA THR A 581 -21.92 -24.84 6.60
C THR A 581 -21.55 -25.56 7.90
N ALA A 582 -21.44 -24.84 9.02
CA ALA A 582 -21.12 -25.39 10.33
C ALA A 582 -22.37 -25.91 11.09
N GLY A 583 -23.01 -27.00 10.63
CA GLY A 583 -23.85 -27.90 11.45
C GLY A 583 -25.00 -27.32 12.30
N ALA A 584 -25.27 -26.01 12.25
CA ALA A 584 -26.26 -25.34 13.06
C ALA A 584 -27.64 -25.53 12.40
N GLN A 585 -28.37 -26.51 12.93
CA GLN A 585 -29.78 -26.80 12.70
C GLN A 585 -30.38 -26.25 11.40
N ALA A 586 -30.44 -27.12 10.38
CA ALA A 586 -31.32 -26.94 9.23
C ALA A 586 -32.75 -26.62 9.71
N GLY A 587 -33.16 -25.35 9.59
CA GLY A 587 -34.51 -24.93 9.99
C GLY A 587 -34.76 -23.46 10.32
N ARG A 588 -33.74 -22.59 10.43
CA ARG A 588 -33.99 -21.14 10.64
C ARG A 588 -33.57 -20.30 9.45
N GLU A 589 -34.54 -19.59 8.89
CA GLU A 589 -34.40 -18.58 7.83
C GLU A 589 -33.70 -17.29 8.31
N GLU A 590 -32.68 -17.38 9.18
CA GLU A 590 -32.09 -16.17 9.76
C GLU A 590 -31.10 -15.54 8.78
N ARG A 591 -31.58 -14.53 8.04
CA ARG A 591 -30.74 -13.43 7.55
C ARG A 591 -30.07 -12.77 8.75
N ALA A 592 -28.90 -12.13 8.55
CA ALA A 592 -28.25 -11.31 9.58
C ALA A 592 -29.25 -10.27 10.13
N SER A 593 -29.85 -10.59 11.28
CA SER A 593 -30.81 -9.71 11.94
C SER A 593 -30.06 -8.51 12.51
N ASN A 594 -30.77 -7.41 12.73
CA ASN A 594 -30.16 -6.23 13.34
C ASN A 594 -29.53 -6.55 14.71
N SER A 595 -30.16 -7.43 15.51
CA SER A 595 -29.62 -7.84 16.82
C SER A 595 -28.38 -8.73 16.69
N TRP A 596 -28.30 -9.58 15.65
CA TRP A 596 -27.10 -10.37 15.38
C TRP A 596 -25.93 -9.47 14.99
N LEU A 597 -26.16 -8.50 14.09
CA LEU A 597 -25.13 -7.53 13.69
C LEU A 597 -24.65 -6.67 14.87
N ASP A 598 -25.57 -6.24 15.76
CA ASP A 598 -25.20 -5.52 16.97
C ASP A 598 -24.31 -6.37 17.89
N SER A 599 -24.64 -7.65 18.05
CA SER A 599 -23.87 -8.58 18.88
C SER A 599 -22.47 -8.83 18.30
N LEU A 600 -22.37 -8.96 16.97
CA LEU A 600 -21.09 -9.08 16.28
C LEU A 600 -20.25 -7.82 16.49
N ALA A 601 -20.83 -6.64 16.27
CA ALA A 601 -20.15 -5.36 16.46
C ALA A 601 -19.66 -5.20 17.90
N GLN A 602 -20.50 -5.48 18.89
CA GLN A 602 -20.14 -5.41 20.31
C GLN A 602 -18.99 -6.36 20.66
N THR A 603 -19.01 -7.59 20.13
CA THR A 603 -17.96 -8.59 20.36
C THR A 603 -16.62 -8.13 19.80
N VAL A 604 -16.60 -7.52 18.61
CA VAL A 604 -15.39 -6.94 18.02
C VAL A 604 -14.94 -5.70 18.80
N LEU A 605 -15.85 -4.80 19.17
CA LEU A 605 -15.56 -3.58 19.92
C LEU A 605 -14.99 -3.84 21.31
N ALA A 606 -15.35 -4.96 21.93
CA ALA A 606 -14.81 -5.37 23.22
C ALA A 606 -13.33 -5.78 23.14
N ARG A 607 -12.78 -6.06 21.94
CA ARG A 607 -11.40 -6.50 21.76
C ARG A 607 -10.45 -5.33 21.48
N PRO A 608 -9.33 -5.19 22.22
CA PRO A 608 -8.39 -4.11 22.03
C PRO A 608 -7.87 -4.02 20.58
N ARG A 609 -7.86 -2.81 20.01
CA ARG A 609 -7.37 -2.50 18.65
C ARG A 609 -8.15 -3.13 17.49
N ALA A 610 -9.14 -3.98 17.74
CA ALA A 610 -9.91 -4.63 16.67
C ALA A 610 -10.73 -3.61 15.87
N ILE A 611 -11.32 -2.61 16.53
CA ILE A 611 -12.18 -1.62 15.86
C ILE A 611 -11.50 -0.83 14.74
N GLY A 612 -10.20 -0.51 14.91
CA GLY A 612 -9.41 0.23 13.91
C GLY A 612 -8.79 -0.65 12.82
N LYS A 613 -9.11 -1.95 12.80
CA LYS A 613 -8.55 -2.92 11.86
C LYS A 613 -9.58 -3.85 11.24
N THR A 614 -10.77 -3.99 11.80
CA THR A 614 -11.78 -4.94 11.29
C THR A 614 -12.72 -4.26 10.31
N VAL A 615 -12.67 -4.69 9.05
CA VAL A 615 -13.59 -4.31 7.97
C VAL A 615 -14.79 -5.25 8.02
N PHE A 616 -15.99 -4.72 8.28
CA PHE A 616 -17.22 -5.50 8.26
C PHE A 616 -17.72 -5.62 6.83
N GLU A 617 -17.51 -6.79 6.20
CA GLU A 617 -17.96 -7.08 4.84
C GLU A 617 -19.39 -7.64 4.86
N LEU A 618 -20.36 -6.80 4.50
CA LEU A 618 -21.76 -7.17 4.44
C LEU A 618 -22.08 -7.91 3.12
N PRO A 619 -22.89 -8.97 3.16
CA PRO A 619 -23.34 -9.62 1.94
C PRO A 619 -24.22 -8.67 1.12
N ALA A 620 -23.99 -8.60 -0.19
CA ALA A 620 -24.86 -7.92 -1.15
C ALA A 620 -25.83 -8.89 -1.84
N VAL A 621 -25.60 -10.21 -1.67
CA VAL A 621 -26.44 -11.30 -2.15
C VAL A 621 -26.78 -12.18 -0.96
N ASP A 622 -28.05 -12.55 -0.83
CA ASP A 622 -28.52 -13.46 0.21
C ASP A 622 -27.96 -14.87 -0.07
N PRO A 623 -27.05 -15.40 0.78
CA PRO A 623 -26.42 -16.69 0.53
C PRO A 623 -27.43 -17.85 0.44
N ALA A 624 -28.61 -17.69 1.05
CA ALA A 624 -29.66 -18.71 1.05
C ALA A 624 -30.38 -18.84 -0.28
N THR A 625 -30.59 -17.71 -0.94
CA THR A 625 -31.50 -17.63 -2.10
C THR A 625 -30.76 -17.25 -3.39
N GLY A 626 -29.50 -16.82 -3.28
CA GLY A 626 -28.74 -16.23 -4.38
C GLY A 626 -29.33 -14.91 -4.88
N ARG A 627 -30.33 -14.35 -4.19
CA ARG A 627 -31.01 -13.11 -4.60
C ARG A 627 -30.28 -11.89 -4.05
N PRO A 628 -30.22 -10.79 -4.81
CA PRO A 628 -29.64 -9.55 -4.29
C PRO A 628 -30.36 -9.06 -3.03
N ILE A 629 -29.59 -8.57 -2.06
CA ILE A 629 -30.11 -7.87 -0.89
C ILE A 629 -30.49 -6.45 -1.30
N ALA A 630 -31.67 -5.99 -0.90
CA ALA A 630 -32.15 -4.66 -1.27
C ALA A 630 -31.20 -3.56 -0.77
N SER A 631 -30.89 -2.60 -1.65
CA SER A 631 -29.90 -1.54 -1.37
C SER A 631 -30.25 -0.69 -0.15
N ASN A 632 -31.54 -0.45 0.11
CA ASN A 632 -32.02 0.26 1.30
C ASN A 632 -31.73 -0.51 2.60
N LEU A 633 -31.86 -1.84 2.59
CA LEU A 633 -31.55 -2.68 3.73
C LEU A 633 -30.05 -2.70 4.01
N LEU A 634 -29.24 -2.92 2.97
CA LEU A 634 -27.77 -2.91 3.08
C LEU A 634 -27.27 -1.56 3.62
N ARG A 635 -27.79 -0.45 3.08
CA ARG A 635 -27.50 0.91 3.59
C ARG A 635 -27.89 1.08 5.06
N ALA A 636 -29.06 0.59 5.46
CA ALA A 636 -29.53 0.69 6.83
C ALA A 636 -28.63 -0.09 7.80
N GLN A 637 -28.17 -1.28 7.41
CA GLN A 637 -27.20 -2.08 8.18
C GLN A 637 -25.86 -1.34 8.31
N MET A 638 -25.34 -0.77 7.23
CA MET A 638 -24.11 0.04 7.25
C MET A 638 -24.24 1.24 8.20
N LYS A 639 -25.37 1.97 8.17
CA LYS A 639 -25.62 3.07 9.10
C LYS A 639 -25.70 2.62 10.55
N ARG A 640 -26.29 1.45 10.79
CA ARG A 640 -26.37 0.86 12.13
C ARG A 640 -24.98 0.52 12.68
N LEU A 641 -24.12 -0.11 11.87
CA LEU A 641 -22.74 -0.41 12.24
C LEU A 641 -21.94 0.87 12.52
N ASN A 642 -22.04 1.88 11.64
CA ASN A 642 -21.41 3.19 11.88
C ASN A 642 -21.87 3.81 13.20
N ALA A 643 -23.18 3.77 13.51
CA ALA A 643 -23.73 4.29 14.78
C ALA A 643 -23.26 3.49 16.01
N ALA A 644 -22.91 2.22 15.84
CA ALA A 644 -22.29 1.39 16.87
C ALA A 644 -20.79 1.63 17.04
N GLY A 645 -20.17 2.50 16.23
CA GLY A 645 -18.75 2.83 16.29
C GLY A 645 -17.86 2.06 15.32
N VAL A 646 -18.44 1.24 14.42
CA VAL A 646 -17.70 0.58 13.34
C VAL A 646 -17.27 1.61 12.30
N VAL A 647 -15.97 1.67 12.02
CA VAL A 647 -15.39 2.65 11.09
C VAL A 647 -15.24 2.07 9.68
N HIS A 648 -14.79 0.82 9.59
CA HIS A 648 -14.46 0.17 8.33
C HIS A 648 -15.61 -0.72 7.86
N LEU A 649 -16.12 -0.45 6.65
CA LEU A 649 -17.23 -1.20 6.07
C LEU A 649 -16.88 -1.67 4.66
N GLY A 650 -17.44 -2.79 4.27
CA GLY A 650 -17.41 -3.27 2.90
C GLY A 650 -18.68 -3.99 2.51
N TYR A 651 -18.80 -4.32 1.23
CA TYR A 651 -19.82 -5.27 0.77
C TYR A 651 -19.30 -6.16 -0.35
N GLY A 652 -20.01 -7.26 -0.60
CA GLY A 652 -19.70 -8.18 -1.70
C GLY A 652 -20.74 -9.28 -1.92
N PRO A 653 -20.77 -9.87 -3.13
CA PRO A 653 -20.10 -9.41 -4.34
C PRO A 653 -20.80 -8.19 -4.96
N ASP A 654 -20.05 -7.35 -5.68
CA ASP A 654 -20.59 -6.28 -6.50
C ASP A 654 -21.11 -6.81 -7.83
N ASN A 655 -22.35 -6.45 -8.19
CA ASN A 655 -22.92 -6.73 -9.50
C ASN A 655 -23.02 -5.41 -10.29
N PHE A 656 -21.88 -4.98 -10.80
CA PHE A 656 -21.74 -3.77 -11.60
C PHE A 656 -22.57 -3.80 -12.90
N ALA A 657 -22.83 -4.99 -13.45
CA ALA A 657 -23.62 -5.14 -14.67
C ALA A 657 -25.10 -4.76 -14.47
N ALA A 658 -25.64 -5.01 -13.27
CA ALA A 658 -27.04 -4.75 -12.92
C ALA A 658 -27.22 -3.52 -12.00
N ASN A 659 -26.16 -2.73 -11.76
CA ASN A 659 -26.14 -1.64 -10.77
C ASN A 659 -26.63 -2.07 -9.38
N GLN A 660 -26.15 -3.23 -8.92
CA GLN A 660 -26.62 -3.84 -7.68
C GLN A 660 -25.43 -4.13 -6.74
N PRO A 661 -25.42 -3.57 -5.51
CA PRO A 661 -26.39 -2.63 -4.93
C PRO A 661 -26.43 -1.27 -5.64
N ASP A 662 -27.50 -0.51 -5.53
CA ASP A 662 -27.61 0.82 -6.16
C ASP A 662 -26.54 1.79 -5.59
N THR A 663 -25.63 2.29 -6.43
CA THR A 663 -24.54 3.20 -6.01
C THR A 663 -25.07 4.51 -5.47
N ALA A 664 -26.14 5.07 -6.05
CA ALA A 664 -26.69 6.34 -5.61
C ALA A 664 -27.23 6.24 -4.18
N MET A 665 -27.75 5.08 -3.80
CA MET A 665 -28.22 4.81 -2.44
C MET A 665 -27.06 4.57 -1.47
N LEU A 666 -25.98 3.91 -1.89
CA LEU A 666 -24.86 3.57 -1.01
C LEU A 666 -23.78 4.64 -0.90
N ARG A 667 -23.74 5.63 -1.79
CA ARG A 667 -22.67 6.65 -1.81
C ARG A 667 -22.49 7.38 -0.48
N ASP A 668 -23.56 7.65 0.26
CA ASP A 668 -23.47 8.36 1.54
C ASP A 668 -22.78 7.56 2.66
N VAL A 669 -22.77 6.22 2.56
CA VAL A 669 -22.13 5.32 3.54
C VAL A 669 -20.82 4.71 3.04
N MET A 670 -20.56 4.76 1.73
CA MET A 670 -19.37 4.20 1.10
C MET A 670 -18.33 5.23 0.62
N SER A 671 -18.74 6.47 0.30
CA SER A 671 -17.78 7.49 -0.14
C SER A 671 -16.93 7.98 1.04
N VAL A 672 -15.61 7.98 0.85
CA VAL A 672 -14.69 8.60 1.80
C VAL A 672 -14.75 10.13 1.75
N GLN A 673 -15.19 10.72 0.63
CA GLN A 673 -15.32 12.16 0.47
C GLN A 673 -16.57 12.74 1.18
N SER A 674 -17.68 11.99 1.19
CA SER A 674 -18.89 12.39 1.94
C SER A 674 -18.66 12.41 3.45
N THR A 675 -17.77 11.54 3.95
CA THR A 675 -17.38 11.45 5.37
C THR A 675 -16.46 12.62 5.78
N LEU A 676 -15.66 13.17 4.87
CA LEU A 676 -14.81 14.34 5.16
C LEU A 676 -15.59 15.66 5.11
N ARG A 677 -16.60 15.78 4.25
CA ARG A 677 -17.47 16.97 4.17
C ARG A 677 -18.38 17.15 5.38
N SER A 678 -18.82 16.07 6.02
CA SER A 678 -19.66 16.17 7.23
C SER A 678 -18.92 16.80 8.42
N ASN A 679 -17.58 16.67 8.49
CA ASN A 679 -16.76 17.29 9.54
C ASN A 679 -16.32 18.74 9.23
N GLN A 680 -16.56 19.25 8.02
CA GLN A 680 -16.36 20.67 7.69
C GLN A 680 -17.63 21.52 7.88
N GLY A 681 -18.78 20.89 8.20
CA GLY A 681 -20.07 21.57 8.35
C GLY A 681 -20.39 22.16 9.73
N MET A 682 -19.45 22.17 10.69
CA MET A 682 -19.68 22.70 12.04
C MET A 682 -18.82 23.93 12.41
N LEU A 683 -18.30 24.65 11.43
CA LEU A 683 -17.76 26.00 11.62
C LEU A 683 -18.18 26.89 10.44
N GLY A 684 -19.47 27.21 10.40
CA GLY A 684 -20.00 28.37 9.69
C GLY A 684 -20.00 29.59 10.59
#